data_AF-A0A1Y1VFU3-F1
#
_entry.id   AF-A0A1Y1VFU3-F1
#
_cell.length_a   1.000
_cell.length_b   1.000
_cell.length_c   1.000
_cell.angle_alpha   90.00
_cell.angle_beta   90.00
_cell.angle_gamma   90.00
#
_symmetry.space_group_name_H-M   'P 1'
#
loop_
_entity.id
_entity.type
_entity.pdbx_description
1 polymer ?
#
loop_
_entity_poly.entity_id
_entity_poly.type
_entity_poly.pdbx_seq_one_letter_code
_entity_poly.pdbx_strand_id
1 'polypeptide(L)'
;MKININNYLFLIALSISNSLAYDKFFGEIRRAELFEKTDFIVPKITINLKEDDYKNFFLKYQCEVDMNSRYLTRNDDCYKAPWVDLDYAMGKIFRYNYIDKSLIKDSHDLNIINKTNITLNEFEHIVTKYSNYTLEKMLSSTYGLVKIPDYFTEDASLSFDLDGDITEVPKIKFTIGGKYTKSFEKLGYNIKIKKGQLFERKQLRLRSEAVDPSFLREKLAYDICNLVELPSLSSNFAQVYFNKKFMGLFAMRDAFKSQWIEYTFGEKGTTHLYTCDRNYGSNQFFNCINDDEEIVDDINFRAFQDRLAKTKTREELEEFFDVKTFMQWQALKYLFGSWDHVTNAHNSYLYMYHDTTSGKDFWIPLLYDFDSEFGAYKDSNPRRSFNDSIYDGSNPLFDILNIKEDNPELLGYMSDIMKKAFNPKLLIPRIDQLKKFIAPYVKEDRTPDADGHLPGRVKRVNYKVEDYFTFSDFEKNTEYTSIKLRKYLNEELYNDDTILGLKQWMIERFKFVCETYDIDCSYAKEYLGEPTYKVDSLLYEEKNGGCHNSGYSCCSLSNTEVRTTDAVGKWGIEGEEWCLIDEEVTEKCWSEKLGYSCCKNKNTKISYISRSTGKELYYGVEHGQWCGITDLQLCPSGGEYKCCQECNISYTDTEDWGIENGNWCSIPYSCSNGKTTTTKSTTTTTTTTTTTTTTTTTTTTTSTTTTTTTTTTTSTTTTTAIPTTTISTITPKTSTTTATTTVTKTKTTTINSSVPTSDSQCASANTACGGTEYPDAPNCCEPGLFCWKYFTHYHQCLDIDMKNTLPSGVNVKKPNEEGVADAYEACGGLDFPDAPIRCISGYGCLRKNPNYHQCVPLEAFDSQDSEQPKPTETITTTTVNEGPTETSSNESSCAKLYESCGGTDHPNAPNCCEKGSYCWKGFPNNYVCFPNPNGWWGFPGFPGQK
;
A
#
# COMPACT_ATOMS: atom_id res chain seq x y z
N MET A 1 -25.28 64.41 -4.82
CA MET A 1 -24.59 65.65 -4.37
C MET A 1 -23.55 66.03 -5.42
N LYS A 2 -23.20 67.32 -5.62
CA LYS A 2 -22.29 67.71 -6.71
C LYS A 2 -20.82 67.69 -6.29
N ILE A 3 -19.99 67.05 -7.13
CA ILE A 3 -18.63 67.45 -7.57
C ILE A 3 -17.58 67.72 -6.47
N ASN A 4 -16.48 66.96 -6.52
CA ASN A 4 -15.16 67.58 -6.66
C ASN A 4 -14.23 66.73 -7.56
N ILE A 5 -13.76 67.29 -8.67
CA ILE A 5 -12.86 66.65 -9.64
C ILE A 5 -11.60 67.51 -9.72
N ASN A 6 -10.59 67.23 -8.87
CA ASN A 6 -9.33 67.99 -8.94
C ASN A 6 -8.08 67.37 -8.25
N ASN A 7 -8.00 66.04 -8.10
CA ASN A 7 -6.83 65.38 -7.45
C ASN A 7 -6.16 64.25 -8.26
N TYR A 8 -6.55 64.04 -9.52
CA TYR A 8 -6.15 62.86 -10.32
C TYR A 8 -4.82 63.01 -11.11
N LEU A 9 -4.00 64.02 -10.80
CA LEU A 9 -2.85 64.42 -11.64
C LEU A 9 -1.49 64.47 -10.93
N PHE A 10 -1.36 63.96 -9.70
CA PHE A 10 -0.10 64.04 -8.93
C PHE A 10 0.30 62.73 -8.21
N LEU A 11 -0.06 61.57 -8.76
CA LEU A 11 0.40 60.25 -8.30
C LEU A 11 0.99 59.35 -9.42
N ILE A 12 1.36 59.93 -10.57
CA ILE A 12 2.02 59.21 -11.68
C ILE A 12 3.54 59.32 -11.54
N ALA A 13 4.09 58.81 -10.42
CA ALA A 13 5.54 58.84 -10.18
C ALA A 13 6.07 57.83 -9.13
N LEU A 14 5.40 56.69 -8.86
CA LEU A 14 6.01 55.57 -8.10
C LEU A 14 5.29 54.22 -8.23
N SER A 15 4.60 53.98 -9.35
CA SER A 15 4.22 52.62 -9.73
C SER A 15 5.45 51.88 -10.27
N ILE A 16 6.24 51.26 -9.39
CA ILE A 16 7.10 50.14 -9.81
C ILE A 16 6.14 49.10 -10.37
N SER A 17 6.24 48.81 -11.65
CA SER A 17 5.39 47.84 -12.32
C SER A 17 5.82 46.44 -11.90
N ASN A 18 5.26 45.97 -10.78
CA ASN A 18 5.16 44.53 -10.50
C ASN A 18 4.29 43.92 -11.60
N SER A 19 4.92 43.58 -12.72
CA SER A 19 4.31 42.79 -13.78
C SER A 19 4.07 41.39 -13.24
N LEU A 20 2.89 41.19 -12.64
CA LEU A 20 2.36 39.86 -12.37
C LEU A 20 2.52 39.02 -13.64
N ALA A 21 3.04 37.81 -13.49
CA ALA A 21 3.38 36.96 -14.62
C ALA A 21 2.10 36.43 -15.25
N TYR A 22 1.51 37.20 -16.18
CA TYR A 22 0.24 36.88 -16.81
C TYR A 22 0.36 35.64 -17.70
N ASP A 23 0.15 34.47 -17.11
CA ASP A 23 0.05 33.21 -17.82
C ASP A 23 -1.25 33.18 -18.63
N LYS A 24 -1.09 33.50 -19.91
CA LYS A 24 -2.17 33.53 -20.92
C LYS A 24 -2.97 32.23 -21.00
N PHE A 25 -2.46 31.14 -20.46
CA PHE A 25 -3.20 29.88 -20.35
C PHE A 25 -4.50 30.04 -19.56
N PHE A 26 -4.49 30.77 -18.45
CA PHE A 26 -5.66 30.92 -17.55
C PHE A 26 -6.64 32.04 -17.96
N GLY A 27 -6.26 32.94 -18.85
CA GLY A 27 -7.10 34.08 -19.24
C GLY A 27 -7.43 34.98 -18.04
N GLU A 28 -8.72 35.12 -17.71
CA GLU A 28 -9.20 35.93 -16.58
C GLU A 28 -9.42 35.11 -15.29
N ILE A 29 -9.08 33.80 -15.29
CA ILE A 29 -9.27 32.91 -14.15
C ILE A 29 -8.21 33.19 -13.07
N ARG A 30 -8.67 33.78 -11.97
CA ARG A 30 -7.85 34.13 -10.81
C ARG A 30 -7.46 32.88 -9.99
N ARG A 31 -6.18 32.78 -9.63
CA ARG A 31 -5.66 31.87 -8.59
C ARG A 31 -5.18 32.68 -7.38
N ALA A 32 -4.63 32.01 -6.37
CA ALA A 32 -3.99 32.73 -5.26
C ALA A 32 -2.81 33.57 -5.78
N GLU A 33 -2.57 34.73 -5.18
CA GLU A 33 -1.42 35.59 -5.50
C GLU A 33 -0.09 34.79 -5.53
N LEU A 34 0.09 33.79 -4.65
CA LEU A 34 1.25 32.90 -4.64
C LEU A 34 1.52 32.21 -5.99
N PHE A 35 0.47 31.73 -6.65
CA PHE A 35 0.60 30.94 -7.88
C PHE A 35 0.71 31.84 -9.10
N GLU A 36 0.00 32.97 -9.12
CA GLU A 36 0.12 34.00 -10.16
C GLU A 36 1.49 34.69 -10.14
N LYS A 37 2.11 34.88 -8.97
CA LYS A 37 3.49 35.39 -8.85
C LYS A 37 4.56 34.40 -9.31
N THR A 38 4.26 33.11 -9.30
CA THR A 38 5.23 32.04 -9.61
C THR A 38 5.04 31.44 -11.00
N ASP A 39 4.06 31.90 -11.78
CA ASP A 39 3.91 31.47 -13.17
C ASP A 39 5.19 31.81 -13.96
N PHE A 40 5.88 30.78 -14.43
CA PHE A 40 7.17 30.89 -15.13
C PHE A 40 8.33 31.51 -14.33
N ILE A 41 8.24 31.54 -13.00
CA ILE A 41 9.33 31.89 -12.07
C ILE A 41 9.40 30.83 -10.95
N VAL A 42 10.55 30.18 -10.76
CA VAL A 42 10.74 29.20 -9.68
C VAL A 42 11.34 29.91 -8.45
N PRO A 43 10.56 30.18 -7.39
CA PRO A 43 11.08 30.77 -6.16
C PRO A 43 12.00 29.80 -5.41
N LYS A 44 12.85 30.35 -4.55
CA LYS A 44 13.61 29.58 -3.56
C LYS A 44 12.91 29.65 -2.22
N ILE A 45 12.59 28.49 -1.66
CA ILE A 45 11.97 28.34 -0.34
C ILE A 45 13.02 27.80 0.61
N THR A 46 13.56 28.68 1.46
CA THR A 46 14.51 28.29 2.50
C THR A 46 13.74 28.02 3.80
N ILE A 47 13.78 26.78 4.26
CA ILE A 47 13.31 26.39 5.58
C ILE A 47 14.47 26.58 6.55
N ASN A 48 14.32 27.56 7.45
CA ASN A 48 15.30 27.89 8.45
C ASN A 48 15.05 27.02 9.70
N LEU A 49 15.80 25.93 9.78
CA LEU A 49 15.77 24.98 10.90
C LEU A 49 16.83 25.35 11.94
N LYS A 50 16.53 25.14 13.22
CA LYS A 50 17.53 25.21 14.29
C LYS A 50 18.60 24.15 14.07
N GLU A 51 19.80 24.39 14.59
CA GLU A 51 20.96 23.51 14.41
C GLU A 51 20.68 22.06 14.84
N ASP A 52 19.99 21.87 15.97
CA ASP A 52 19.62 20.56 16.49
C ASP A 52 18.48 19.92 15.67
N ASP A 53 17.46 20.70 15.29
CA ASP A 53 16.38 20.26 14.39
C ASP A 53 16.92 19.78 13.03
N TYR A 54 17.90 20.50 12.46
CA TYR A 54 18.58 20.18 11.21
C TYR A 54 19.39 18.88 11.32
N LYS A 55 20.13 18.69 12.43
CA LYS A 55 20.87 17.45 12.70
C LYS A 55 19.93 16.27 12.90
N ASN A 56 18.91 16.44 13.74
CA ASN A 56 17.93 15.41 14.08
C ASN A 56 17.17 14.92 12.85
N PHE A 57 16.83 15.81 11.90
CA PHE A 57 16.24 15.42 10.61
C PHE A 57 17.11 14.38 9.87
N PHE A 58 18.39 14.67 9.64
CA PHE A 58 19.27 13.76 8.90
C PHE A 58 19.64 12.50 9.71
N LEU A 59 19.84 12.66 11.03
CA LEU A 59 20.14 11.55 11.94
C LEU A 59 19.01 10.52 11.94
N LYS A 60 17.73 10.96 12.04
CA LYS A 60 16.53 10.11 12.04
C LYS A 60 16.57 9.06 10.92
N TYR A 61 16.79 9.51 9.68
CA TYR A 61 16.81 8.62 8.51
C TYR A 61 18.08 7.78 8.38
N GLN A 62 19.22 8.23 8.91
CA GLN A 62 20.42 7.41 9.01
C GLN A 62 20.22 6.27 10.02
N CYS A 63 19.55 6.55 11.15
CA CYS A 63 19.22 5.55 12.17
C CYS A 63 18.19 4.52 11.69
N GLU A 64 17.21 4.91 10.85
CA GLU A 64 16.27 3.96 10.23
C GLU A 64 16.95 2.94 9.30
N VAL A 65 18.18 3.20 8.84
CA VAL A 65 18.99 2.23 8.10
C VAL A 65 19.93 1.48 9.05
N ASP A 66 20.72 2.18 9.86
CA ASP A 66 21.76 1.56 10.69
C ASP A 66 21.16 0.64 11.78
N MET A 67 20.02 1.02 12.35
CA MET A 67 19.30 0.26 13.38
C MET A 67 18.32 -0.76 12.80
N ASN A 68 18.17 -0.87 11.48
CA ASN A 68 17.32 -1.90 10.90
C ASN A 68 18.00 -3.27 10.97
N SER A 69 17.21 -4.33 11.22
CA SER A 69 17.71 -5.69 11.40
C SER A 69 18.41 -6.31 10.19
N ARG A 70 18.32 -5.72 9.00
CA ARG A 70 19.10 -6.09 7.81
C ARG A 70 20.56 -5.61 7.84
N TYR A 71 20.87 -4.55 8.60
CA TYR A 71 22.18 -3.88 8.57
C TYR A 71 22.94 -3.96 9.89
N LEU A 72 22.24 -3.90 11.03
CA LEU A 72 22.82 -3.98 12.38
C LEU A 72 24.13 -3.17 12.56
N THR A 73 24.15 -1.98 11.97
CA THR A 73 25.36 -1.15 11.88
C THR A 73 25.51 -0.35 13.17
N ARG A 74 26.64 -0.50 13.85
CA ARG A 74 26.90 0.22 15.10
C ARG A 74 26.98 1.73 14.85
N ASN A 75 25.92 2.45 15.24
CA ASN A 75 25.90 3.90 15.20
C ASN A 75 25.66 4.48 16.60
N ASP A 76 26.76 4.86 17.22
CA ASP A 76 26.82 5.41 18.58
C ASP A 76 26.12 6.78 18.74
N ASP A 77 25.86 7.51 17.65
CA ASP A 77 25.06 8.75 17.67
C ASP A 77 23.57 8.42 17.61
N CYS A 78 23.17 7.40 16.84
CA CYS A 78 21.81 6.88 16.83
C CYS A 78 21.37 6.32 18.18
N TYR A 79 22.25 5.57 18.87
CA TYR A 79 21.97 5.05 20.21
C TYR A 79 21.98 6.12 21.31
N LYS A 80 22.29 7.37 20.98
CA LYS A 80 22.26 8.54 21.87
C LYS A 80 21.36 9.65 21.34
N ALA A 81 20.56 9.38 20.31
CA ALA A 81 19.70 10.37 19.69
C ALA A 81 18.58 10.81 20.65
N PRO A 82 18.00 12.02 20.51
CA PRO A 82 17.06 12.58 21.50
C PRO A 82 15.77 11.80 21.76
N TRP A 83 15.48 10.77 20.96
CA TRP A 83 14.34 9.85 21.10
C TRP A 83 14.72 8.49 21.74
N VAL A 84 15.98 8.28 22.13
CA VAL A 84 16.45 7.05 22.77
C VAL A 84 16.43 7.18 24.29
N ASP A 85 15.43 6.55 24.91
CA ASP A 85 15.38 6.34 26.36
C ASP A 85 15.95 4.94 26.69
N LEU A 86 17.17 4.91 27.21
CA LEU A 86 17.84 3.66 27.59
C LEU A 86 17.26 3.05 28.89
N ASP A 87 16.75 3.86 29.82
CA ASP A 87 16.09 3.36 31.04
C ASP A 87 14.81 2.59 30.64
N TYR A 88 14.03 3.14 29.72
CA TYR A 88 12.84 2.51 29.14
C TYR A 88 13.20 1.26 28.31
N ALA A 89 14.25 1.30 27.50
CA ALA A 89 14.75 0.13 26.76
C ALA A 89 15.17 -1.01 27.70
N MET A 90 15.87 -0.68 28.80
CA MET A 90 16.26 -1.64 29.85
C MET A 90 15.03 -2.21 30.57
N GLY A 91 14.01 -1.39 30.84
CA GLY A 91 12.71 -1.84 31.34
C GLY A 91 12.01 -2.82 30.39
N LYS A 92 12.03 -2.53 29.08
CA LYS A 92 11.50 -3.43 28.03
C LYS A 92 12.26 -4.77 27.97
N ILE A 93 13.60 -4.77 28.06
CA ILE A 93 14.43 -5.98 28.05
C ILE A 93 13.96 -7.00 29.10
N PHE A 94 13.73 -6.56 30.33
CA PHE A 94 13.25 -7.43 31.39
C PHE A 94 11.76 -7.79 31.24
N ARG A 95 10.93 -6.84 30.78
CA ARG A 95 9.49 -7.07 30.55
C ARG A 95 9.21 -8.13 29.49
N TYR A 96 10.00 -8.17 28.41
CA TYR A 96 9.90 -9.15 27.33
C TYR A 96 10.80 -10.37 27.53
N ASN A 97 11.48 -10.48 28.69
CA ASN A 97 12.39 -11.56 29.04
C ASN A 97 13.50 -11.82 28.00
N TYR A 98 13.98 -10.77 27.32
CA TYR A 98 15.19 -10.85 26.49
C TYR A 98 16.45 -11.06 27.34
N ILE A 99 16.40 -10.64 28.61
CA ILE A 99 17.34 -10.99 29.68
C ILE A 99 16.54 -11.36 30.91
N ASP A 100 16.83 -12.51 31.53
CA ASP A 100 16.26 -12.86 32.84
C ASP A 100 16.91 -12.02 33.95
N LYS A 101 16.14 -11.11 34.56
CA LYS A 101 16.58 -10.26 35.68
C LYS A 101 17.00 -11.09 36.91
N SER A 102 16.57 -12.36 37.04
CA SER A 102 16.97 -13.25 38.14
C SER A 102 18.46 -13.65 38.12
N LEU A 103 19.11 -13.55 36.95
CA LEU A 103 20.53 -13.86 36.79
C LEU A 103 21.44 -12.75 37.33
N ILE A 104 20.94 -11.51 37.42
CA ILE A 104 21.73 -10.33 37.81
C ILE A 104 21.87 -10.28 39.34
N LYS A 105 22.97 -10.85 39.83
CA LYS A 105 23.30 -10.98 41.27
C LYS A 105 24.54 -10.16 41.68
N ASP A 106 25.22 -9.53 40.72
CA ASP A 106 26.36 -8.65 40.95
C ASP A 106 25.86 -7.31 41.54
N SER A 107 26.48 -6.85 42.63
CA SER A 107 26.06 -5.62 43.33
C SER A 107 26.30 -4.34 42.52
N HIS A 108 27.25 -4.34 41.58
CA HIS A 108 27.47 -3.23 40.67
C HIS A 108 26.36 -3.17 39.62
N ASP A 109 25.99 -4.31 39.06
CA ASP A 109 25.00 -4.38 37.99
C ASP A 109 23.57 -4.23 38.51
N LEU A 110 23.31 -4.71 39.73
CA LEU A 110 22.11 -4.39 40.49
C LEU A 110 21.98 -2.88 40.77
N ASN A 111 23.07 -2.10 40.77
CA ASN A 111 22.98 -0.64 40.82
C ASN A 111 22.67 -0.05 39.43
N ILE A 112 23.28 -0.57 38.36
CA ILE A 112 22.98 -0.15 36.97
C ILE A 112 21.50 -0.35 36.63
N ILE A 113 20.92 -1.53 36.89
CA ILE A 113 19.55 -1.86 36.44
C ILE A 113 18.43 -1.27 37.33
N ASN A 114 18.79 -0.50 38.36
CA ASN A 114 17.84 0.13 39.29
C ASN A 114 18.09 1.63 39.50
N LYS A 115 19.14 2.23 38.88
CA LYS A 115 19.29 3.69 38.76
C LYS A 115 18.49 4.22 37.56
N THR A 116 18.45 5.55 37.43
CA THR A 116 18.00 6.22 36.20
C THR A 116 19.19 6.86 35.47
N ASN A 117 18.97 7.25 34.21
CA ASN A 117 19.96 7.78 33.29
C ASN A 117 21.16 6.81 33.13
N ILE A 118 20.87 5.56 32.74
CA ILE A 118 21.93 4.61 32.37
C ILE A 118 22.64 5.06 31.09
N THR A 119 23.97 4.95 31.07
CA THR A 119 24.75 5.27 29.88
C THR A 119 24.74 4.11 28.88
N LEU A 120 25.04 4.40 27.60
CA LEU A 120 25.13 3.38 26.57
C LEU A 120 26.09 2.24 26.94
N ASN A 121 27.23 2.56 27.54
CA ASN A 121 28.24 1.59 27.98
C ASN A 121 27.72 0.69 29.12
N GLU A 122 26.86 1.22 30.01
CA GLU A 122 26.25 0.44 31.09
C GLU A 122 25.11 -0.44 30.56
N PHE A 123 24.31 0.06 29.61
CA PHE A 123 23.31 -0.73 28.89
C PHE A 123 23.97 -1.89 28.13
N GLU A 124 25.04 -1.60 27.38
CA GLU A 124 25.84 -2.60 26.67
C GLU A 124 26.50 -3.61 27.63
N HIS A 125 26.98 -3.17 28.80
CA HIS A 125 27.52 -4.08 29.81
C HIS A 125 26.50 -5.11 30.28
N ILE A 126 25.28 -4.68 30.63
CA ILE A 126 24.21 -5.59 31.06
C ILE A 126 23.80 -6.52 29.92
N VAL A 127 23.64 -6.00 28.70
CA VAL A 127 23.30 -6.79 27.50
C VAL A 127 24.32 -7.89 27.25
N THR A 128 25.61 -7.55 27.20
CA THR A 128 26.68 -8.48 26.81
C THR A 128 27.13 -9.40 27.95
N LYS A 129 26.88 -9.06 29.22
CA LYS A 129 27.20 -9.90 30.39
C LYS A 129 26.12 -10.93 30.70
N TYR A 130 24.85 -10.63 30.41
CA TYR A 130 23.70 -11.46 30.79
C TYR A 130 22.90 -12.05 29.62
N SER A 131 23.38 -11.90 28.37
CA SER A 131 22.77 -12.51 27.19
C SER A 131 23.81 -12.88 26.13
N ASN A 132 23.37 -13.58 25.07
CA ASN A 132 24.16 -13.81 23.85
C ASN A 132 23.92 -12.74 22.77
N TYR A 133 23.26 -11.62 23.10
CA TYR A 133 22.99 -10.54 22.15
C TYR A 133 24.07 -9.45 22.17
N THR A 134 24.26 -8.77 21.04
CA THR A 134 25.08 -7.56 20.94
C THR A 134 24.23 -6.30 21.17
N LEU A 135 24.88 -5.16 21.38
CA LEU A 135 24.21 -3.86 21.49
C LEU A 135 23.39 -3.54 20.23
N GLU A 136 24.01 -3.74 19.07
CA GLU A 136 23.45 -3.46 17.75
C GLU A 136 22.21 -4.33 17.49
N LYS A 137 22.26 -5.61 17.89
CA LYS A 137 21.10 -6.51 17.81
C LYS A 137 19.98 -6.10 18.76
N MET A 138 20.26 -5.78 20.03
CA MET A 138 19.23 -5.37 20.99
C MET A 138 18.56 -4.04 20.63
N LEU A 139 19.33 -3.04 20.18
CA LEU A 139 18.79 -1.75 19.76
C LEU A 139 18.24 -1.74 18.33
N SER A 140 18.22 -2.88 17.64
CA SER A 140 17.61 -3.00 16.31
C SER A 140 16.08 -3.00 16.35
N SER A 141 15.47 -2.62 15.22
CA SER A 141 14.02 -2.55 15.04
C SER A 141 13.28 -3.81 15.51
N THR A 142 13.76 -5.01 15.14
CA THR A 142 13.23 -6.33 15.51
C THR A 142 12.87 -6.51 17.00
N TYR A 143 13.59 -5.88 17.93
CA TYR A 143 13.33 -6.03 19.38
C TYR A 143 12.44 -4.93 19.95
N GLY A 144 12.08 -3.92 19.15
CA GLY A 144 11.14 -2.86 19.51
C GLY A 144 11.52 -2.07 20.77
N LEU A 145 12.80 -2.08 21.20
CA LEU A 145 13.24 -1.41 22.42
C LEU A 145 13.18 0.11 22.27
N VAL A 146 13.66 0.60 21.13
CA VAL A 146 13.69 2.01 20.72
C VAL A 146 12.68 2.21 19.59
N LYS A 147 12.00 3.35 19.57
CA LYS A 147 11.11 3.75 18.48
C LYS A 147 11.59 5.08 17.89
N ILE A 148 11.91 5.07 16.59
CA ILE A 148 12.33 6.28 15.88
C ILE A 148 11.05 7.09 15.52
N PRO A 149 10.94 8.36 15.93
CA PRO A 149 9.71 9.15 15.74
C PRO A 149 9.64 9.78 14.35
N ASP A 150 8.41 10.10 13.93
CA ASP A 150 8.16 10.90 12.73
C ASP A 150 8.59 12.37 12.96
N TYR A 151 9.28 12.97 11.98
CA TYR A 151 9.89 14.29 12.17
C TYR A 151 8.91 15.46 11.98
N PHE A 152 8.90 16.39 12.94
CA PHE A 152 8.27 17.70 12.80
C PHE A 152 8.95 18.75 13.70
N THR A 153 8.75 20.03 13.40
CA THR A 153 9.09 21.14 14.30
C THR A 153 8.03 22.24 14.22
N GLU A 154 7.85 22.98 15.31
CA GLU A 154 7.05 24.22 15.35
C GLU A 154 7.92 25.47 15.61
N ASP A 155 9.25 25.34 15.50
CA ASP A 155 10.22 26.37 15.89
C ASP A 155 11.19 26.70 14.74
N ALA A 156 10.65 26.66 13.52
CA ALA A 156 11.29 27.03 12.27
C ALA A 156 10.65 28.29 11.65
N SER A 157 11.41 28.98 10.80
CA SER A 157 10.91 30.04 9.91
C SER A 157 11.11 29.68 8.44
N LEU A 158 10.52 30.46 7.54
CA LEU A 158 10.62 30.27 6.10
C LEU A 158 10.95 31.60 5.42
N SER A 159 11.95 31.58 4.53
CA SER A 159 12.28 32.70 3.65
C SER A 159 11.88 32.32 2.22
N PHE A 160 11.07 33.15 1.56
CA PHE A 160 10.60 32.96 0.19
C PHE A 160 11.26 34.02 -0.71
N ASP A 161 12.20 33.60 -1.55
CA ASP A 161 12.95 34.43 -2.49
C ASP A 161 12.37 34.28 -3.92
N LEU A 162 11.80 35.36 -4.45
CA LEU A 162 11.27 35.46 -5.80
C LEU A 162 12.11 36.46 -6.60
N ASP A 163 13.07 35.96 -7.37
CA ASP A 163 14.04 36.75 -8.16
C ASP A 163 14.75 37.88 -7.38
N GLY A 164 14.97 37.68 -6.07
CA GLY A 164 15.62 38.63 -5.17
C GLY A 164 14.66 39.44 -4.28
N ASP A 165 13.34 39.35 -4.48
CA ASP A 165 12.35 39.87 -3.52
C ASP A 165 12.08 38.81 -2.44
N ILE A 166 12.52 39.09 -1.21
CA ILE A 166 12.53 38.10 -0.11
C ILE A 166 11.42 38.40 0.89
N THR A 167 10.44 37.51 0.96
CA THR A 167 9.37 37.53 1.97
C THR A 167 9.69 36.58 3.13
N GLU A 168 9.84 37.14 4.34
CA GLU A 168 10.15 36.39 5.56
C GLU A 168 8.88 36.00 6.34
N VAL A 169 8.75 34.70 6.63
CA VAL A 169 7.66 34.10 7.41
C VAL A 169 8.22 33.59 8.74
N PRO A 170 8.16 34.38 9.83
CA PRO A 170 8.99 34.17 11.01
C PRO A 170 8.57 33.01 11.92
N LYS A 171 7.45 32.32 11.65
CA LYS A 171 7.07 31.09 12.37
C LYS A 171 6.16 30.17 11.55
N ILE A 172 6.60 28.92 11.36
CA ILE A 172 5.85 27.85 10.72
C ILE A 172 5.78 26.60 11.62
N LYS A 173 4.79 25.73 11.40
CA LYS A 173 4.95 24.28 11.65
C LYS A 173 5.45 23.64 10.36
N PHE A 174 6.48 22.82 10.48
CA PHE A 174 7.07 22.03 9.42
C PHE A 174 6.94 20.54 9.76
N THR A 175 6.46 19.72 8.82
CA THR A 175 6.37 18.26 8.99
C THR A 175 6.72 17.53 7.70
N ILE A 176 7.02 16.24 7.79
CA ILE A 176 7.03 15.35 6.61
C ILE A 176 5.63 15.25 6.01
N GLY A 177 5.53 15.19 4.69
CA GLY A 177 4.30 15.01 3.92
C GLY A 177 4.10 13.58 3.42
N GLY A 178 2.89 13.30 2.92
CA GLY A 178 2.55 12.02 2.29
C GLY A 178 2.24 10.87 3.25
N LYS A 179 1.86 9.73 2.66
CA LYS A 179 1.54 8.45 3.32
C LYS A 179 2.54 7.39 2.86
N TYR A 180 2.33 6.79 1.69
CA TYR A 180 3.28 5.87 1.03
C TYR A 180 4.62 6.56 0.69
N THR A 181 4.57 7.82 0.23
CA THR A 181 5.75 8.61 -0.18
C THR A 181 6.74 8.95 0.95
N LYS A 182 6.45 8.60 2.22
CA LYS A 182 7.46 8.61 3.30
C LYS A 182 8.53 7.53 3.12
N SER A 183 8.20 6.42 2.46
CA SER A 183 9.13 5.31 2.21
C SER A 183 10.21 5.61 1.17
N PHE A 184 10.03 6.68 0.39
CA PHE A 184 10.96 7.15 -0.64
C PHE A 184 12.10 7.95 -0.01
N GLU A 185 13.23 8.02 -0.71
CA GLU A 185 14.37 8.81 -0.30
C GLU A 185 14.08 10.32 -0.40
N LYS A 186 13.46 10.77 -1.50
CA LYS A 186 13.08 12.18 -1.71
C LYS A 186 11.72 12.47 -1.07
N LEU A 187 11.76 12.86 0.19
CA LEU A 187 10.59 13.18 1.02
C LEU A 187 9.85 14.44 0.56
N GLY A 188 8.52 14.40 0.59
CA GLY A 188 7.67 15.60 0.54
C GLY A 188 7.52 16.26 1.92
N TYR A 189 7.11 17.54 1.95
CA TYR A 189 7.00 18.35 3.17
C TYR A 189 5.68 19.13 3.28
N ASN A 190 5.25 19.39 4.52
CA ASN A 190 4.09 20.21 4.84
C ASN A 190 4.53 21.47 5.60
N ILE A 191 3.99 22.63 5.21
CA ILE A 191 4.20 23.91 5.91
C ILE A 191 2.84 24.47 6.33
N LYS A 192 2.67 24.76 7.62
CA LYS A 192 1.52 25.51 8.17
C LYS A 192 2.02 26.81 8.80
N ILE A 193 1.75 27.93 8.14
CA ILE A 193 2.14 29.27 8.60
C ILE A 193 1.37 29.58 9.89
N LYS A 194 2.10 29.89 10.98
CA LYS A 194 1.51 30.11 12.31
C LYS A 194 1.04 31.56 12.50
N LYS A 195 1.70 32.53 11.86
CA LYS A 195 1.38 33.97 11.92
C LYS A 195 1.39 34.57 10.52
N GLY A 196 0.30 35.24 10.14
CA GLY A 196 0.13 35.81 8.80
C GLY A 196 -0.22 34.77 7.73
N GLN A 197 0.07 35.13 6.48
CA GLN A 197 -0.05 34.33 5.26
C GLN A 197 1.14 34.67 4.35
N LEU A 198 1.45 33.80 3.39
CA LEU A 198 2.34 34.06 2.26
C LEU A 198 1.47 34.12 1.01
N PHE A 199 1.33 35.30 0.40
CA PHE A 199 0.59 35.55 -0.85
C PHE A 199 -0.75 34.79 -0.93
N GLU A 200 -1.67 35.14 -0.01
CA GLU A 200 -3.01 34.55 0.13
C GLU A 200 -3.07 33.06 0.54
N ARG A 201 -1.97 32.49 1.03
CA ARG A 201 -1.90 31.10 1.52
C ARG A 201 -1.27 30.94 2.89
N LYS A 202 -1.80 30.00 3.68
CA LYS A 202 -1.36 29.65 5.04
C LYS A 202 -0.90 28.19 5.16
N GLN A 203 -1.22 27.35 4.17
CA GLN A 203 -0.78 25.97 4.08
C GLN A 203 -0.15 25.70 2.71
N LEU A 204 1.05 25.12 2.72
CA LEU A 204 1.77 24.69 1.52
C LEU A 204 2.14 23.21 1.64
N ARG A 205 2.11 22.51 0.52
CA ARG A 205 2.67 21.16 0.33
C ARG A 205 3.82 21.30 -0.65
N LEU A 206 4.97 20.74 -0.30
CA LEU A 206 6.12 20.60 -1.19
C LEU A 206 6.19 19.13 -1.56
N ARG A 207 5.64 18.78 -2.73
CA ARG A 207 5.62 17.41 -3.26
C ARG A 207 6.93 17.14 -4.00
N SER A 208 7.51 15.97 -3.79
CA SER A 208 8.84 15.65 -4.30
C SER A 208 8.88 15.22 -5.76
N GLU A 209 7.72 14.90 -6.35
CA GLU A 209 7.55 14.32 -7.69
C GLU A 209 8.57 13.20 -7.98
N ALA A 210 8.75 12.31 -7.00
CA ALA A 210 9.52 11.08 -7.21
C ALA A 210 8.78 10.16 -8.20
N VAL A 211 7.48 9.96 -7.98
CA VAL A 211 6.61 9.07 -8.77
C VAL A 211 6.30 9.55 -10.19
N ASP A 212 6.32 10.86 -10.46
CA ASP A 212 6.10 11.37 -11.82
C ASP A 212 7.44 11.66 -12.54
N PRO A 213 7.90 10.78 -13.45
CA PRO A 213 9.11 11.06 -14.24
C PRO A 213 8.97 12.30 -15.13
N SER A 214 7.74 12.75 -15.42
CA SER A 214 7.50 13.96 -16.22
C SER A 214 7.52 15.26 -15.41
N PHE A 215 7.42 15.20 -14.08
CA PHE A 215 7.32 16.36 -13.17
C PHE A 215 6.19 17.36 -13.53
N LEU A 216 5.16 16.91 -14.25
CA LEU A 216 4.10 17.76 -14.84
C LEU A 216 2.67 17.23 -14.64
N ARG A 217 2.46 16.00 -14.17
CA ARG A 217 1.12 15.38 -14.06
C ARG A 217 0.21 16.15 -13.11
N GLU A 218 0.61 16.29 -11.85
CA GLU A 218 -0.20 17.02 -10.86
C GLU A 218 -0.38 18.50 -11.26
N LYS A 219 0.64 19.12 -11.87
CA LYS A 219 0.55 20.49 -12.40
C LYS A 219 -0.51 20.63 -13.49
N LEU A 220 -0.52 19.74 -14.48
CA LEU A 220 -1.46 19.79 -15.61
C LEU A 220 -2.89 19.44 -15.18
N ALA A 221 -3.05 18.50 -14.25
CA ALA A 221 -4.35 18.17 -13.68
C ALA A 221 -4.97 19.41 -13.01
N TYR A 222 -4.25 20.09 -12.12
CA TYR A 222 -4.76 21.33 -11.52
C TYR A 222 -4.94 22.46 -12.52
N ASP A 223 -4.03 22.65 -13.48
CA ASP A 223 -4.18 23.65 -14.54
C ASP A 223 -5.50 23.44 -15.32
N ILE A 224 -5.87 22.19 -15.62
CA ILE A 224 -7.15 21.83 -16.26
C ILE A 224 -8.34 22.04 -15.31
N CYS A 225 -8.26 21.61 -14.06
CA CYS A 225 -9.34 21.78 -13.08
C CYS A 225 -9.70 23.25 -12.83
N ASN A 226 -8.68 24.11 -12.74
CA ASN A 226 -8.86 25.56 -12.63
C ASN A 226 -9.43 26.15 -13.94
N LEU A 227 -8.98 25.69 -15.12
CA LEU A 227 -9.52 26.11 -16.42
C LEU A 227 -11.01 25.79 -16.63
N VAL A 228 -11.54 24.75 -15.99
CA VAL A 228 -12.96 24.38 -16.05
C VAL A 228 -13.75 24.84 -14.82
N GLU A 229 -13.17 25.78 -14.05
CA GLU A 229 -13.79 26.50 -12.93
C GLU A 229 -14.28 25.59 -11.79
N LEU A 230 -13.61 24.45 -11.57
CA LEU A 230 -13.90 23.57 -10.44
C LEU A 230 -13.19 24.03 -9.16
N PRO A 231 -13.78 23.79 -7.97
CA PRO A 231 -13.17 24.12 -6.68
C PRO A 231 -11.97 23.21 -6.42
N SER A 232 -10.79 23.63 -6.87
CA SER A 232 -9.58 22.81 -6.91
C SER A 232 -8.35 23.54 -6.38
N LEU A 233 -7.31 22.76 -6.07
CA LEU A 233 -6.04 23.29 -5.62
C LEU A 233 -5.27 23.94 -6.77
N SER A 234 -4.26 24.72 -6.42
CA SER A 234 -3.30 25.29 -7.37
C SER A 234 -1.91 24.73 -7.09
N SER A 235 -1.17 24.47 -8.17
CA SER A 235 0.20 23.94 -8.12
C SER A 235 1.13 24.77 -9.00
N ASN A 236 2.39 24.88 -8.57
CA ASN A 236 3.51 25.41 -9.34
C ASN A 236 4.80 24.75 -8.82
N PHE A 237 5.99 25.34 -9.02
CA PHE A 237 7.26 24.73 -8.63
C PHE A 237 8.07 25.61 -7.68
N ALA A 238 8.99 25.02 -6.91
CA ALA A 238 9.92 25.73 -6.04
C ALA A 238 11.24 24.97 -5.89
N GLN A 239 12.37 25.69 -5.85
CA GLN A 239 13.64 25.16 -5.32
C GLN A 239 13.57 25.20 -3.80
N VAL A 240 13.89 24.10 -3.12
CA VAL A 240 13.80 24.01 -1.64
C VAL A 240 15.19 23.93 -1.03
N TYR A 241 15.41 24.64 0.07
CA TYR A 241 16.65 24.62 0.85
C TYR A 241 16.36 24.40 2.32
N PHE A 242 17.19 23.62 3.01
CA PHE A 242 17.25 23.55 4.47
C PHE A 242 18.48 24.32 4.93
N ASN A 243 18.29 25.48 5.56
CA ASN A 243 19.33 26.46 5.89
C ASN A 243 20.19 26.88 4.68
N LYS A 244 21.22 26.09 4.32
CA LYS A 244 22.08 26.31 3.14
C LYS A 244 22.16 25.08 2.21
N LYS A 245 21.64 23.93 2.62
CA LYS A 245 21.67 22.71 1.82
C LYS A 245 20.51 22.72 0.81
N PHE A 246 20.83 22.58 -0.47
CA PHE A 246 19.82 22.40 -1.51
C PHE A 246 19.14 21.03 -1.35
N MET A 247 17.81 21.03 -1.40
CA MET A 247 16.97 19.85 -1.25
C MET A 247 16.32 19.44 -2.57
N GLY A 248 16.58 20.12 -3.68
CA GLY A 248 16.02 19.79 -4.99
C GLY A 248 14.85 20.67 -5.41
N LEU A 249 14.24 20.29 -6.53
CA LEU A 249 13.01 20.87 -7.07
C LEU A 249 11.80 20.17 -6.44
N PHE A 250 10.74 20.93 -6.15
CA PHE A 250 9.46 20.41 -5.64
C PHE A 250 8.30 21.02 -6.42
N ALA A 251 7.20 20.27 -6.55
CA ALA A 251 5.92 20.89 -6.86
C ALA A 251 5.37 21.54 -5.57
N MET A 252 5.13 22.85 -5.63
CA MET A 252 4.54 23.65 -4.57
C MET A 252 3.03 23.74 -4.80
N ARG A 253 2.24 23.16 -3.90
CA ARG A 253 0.77 23.12 -3.94
C ARG A 253 0.17 23.76 -2.69
N ASP A 254 -1.04 24.29 -2.77
CA ASP A 254 -1.86 24.56 -1.58
C ASP A 254 -2.56 23.27 -1.09
N ALA A 255 -3.51 23.40 -0.15
CA ALA A 255 -4.26 22.28 0.39
C ALA A 255 -5.63 22.71 0.91
N PHE A 256 -6.62 21.84 0.76
CA PHE A 256 -7.92 21.97 1.41
C PHE A 256 -7.71 22.00 2.92
N LYS A 257 -7.94 23.17 3.51
CA LYS A 257 -7.93 23.52 4.94
C LYS A 257 -8.76 24.80 5.09
N SER A 258 -9.16 25.14 6.32
CA SER A 258 -10.07 26.26 6.59
C SER A 258 -9.66 27.65 6.07
N GLN A 259 -8.36 27.90 5.79
CA GLN A 259 -7.93 29.15 5.12
C GLN A 259 -8.10 29.11 3.59
N TRP A 260 -7.97 27.93 2.96
CA TRP A 260 -8.31 27.77 1.55
C TRP A 260 -9.82 27.90 1.34
N ILE A 261 -10.63 27.38 2.27
CA ILE A 261 -12.09 27.60 2.28
C ILE A 261 -12.43 29.10 2.45
N GLU A 262 -11.78 29.80 3.39
CA GLU A 262 -11.93 31.26 3.54
C GLU A 262 -11.59 32.03 2.24
N TYR A 263 -10.62 31.55 1.45
CA TYR A 263 -10.25 32.14 0.16
C TYR A 263 -11.27 31.84 -0.94
N THR A 264 -11.70 30.58 -1.09
CA THR A 264 -12.52 30.12 -2.22
C THR A 264 -14.02 30.39 -2.01
N PHE A 265 -14.52 30.22 -0.79
CA PHE A 265 -15.95 30.31 -0.45
C PHE A 265 -16.29 31.44 0.54
N GLY A 266 -15.28 32.13 1.10
CA GLY A 266 -15.46 33.23 2.04
C GLY A 266 -15.74 32.82 3.49
N GLU A 267 -16.00 31.53 3.77
CA GLU A 267 -16.30 31.04 5.12
C GLU A 267 -15.04 31.05 6.00
N LYS A 268 -15.02 31.96 6.98
CA LYS A 268 -13.85 32.20 7.82
C LYS A 268 -13.72 31.14 8.92
N GLY A 269 -12.65 30.34 8.85
CA GLY A 269 -12.29 29.44 9.94
C GLY A 269 -13.21 28.23 10.11
N THR A 270 -13.78 27.73 9.01
CA THR A 270 -14.69 26.57 9.00
C THR A 270 -14.15 25.37 9.78
N THR A 271 -15.08 24.63 10.40
CA THR A 271 -14.88 23.27 10.96
C THR A 271 -15.68 22.23 10.18
N HIS A 272 -16.09 22.54 8.94
CA HIS A 272 -16.99 21.72 8.11
C HIS A 272 -16.27 21.11 6.90
N LEU A 273 -14.97 20.85 7.06
CA LEU A 273 -14.12 20.20 6.08
C LEU A 273 -13.81 18.77 6.56
N TYR A 274 -13.88 17.80 5.64
CA TYR A 274 -13.79 16.38 5.95
C TYR A 274 -12.78 15.71 5.02
N THR A 275 -11.79 15.01 5.59
CA THR A 275 -10.78 14.25 4.83
C THR A 275 -11.26 12.81 4.65
N CYS A 276 -11.14 12.26 3.44
CA CYS A 276 -11.65 10.94 3.10
C CYS A 276 -10.53 9.91 2.91
N ASP A 277 -10.75 8.69 3.39
CA ASP A 277 -9.88 7.52 3.25
C ASP A 277 -10.73 6.26 3.54
N ARG A 278 -10.55 5.18 2.78
CA ARG A 278 -11.22 3.88 3.01
C ARG A 278 -11.01 3.32 4.43
N ASN A 279 -9.99 3.79 5.14
CA ASN A 279 -9.70 3.37 6.52
C ASN A 279 -10.62 4.05 7.55
N TYR A 280 -11.48 5.00 7.16
CA TYR A 280 -12.42 5.70 8.05
C TYR A 280 -13.83 5.08 8.10
N GLY A 281 -14.13 4.07 7.29
CA GLY A 281 -15.43 3.39 7.30
C GLY A 281 -15.62 2.42 6.13
N SER A 282 -16.79 1.79 6.10
CA SER A 282 -17.25 0.88 5.03
C SER A 282 -18.52 1.37 4.33
N ASN A 283 -18.83 2.67 4.42
CA ASN A 283 -19.97 3.29 3.76
C ASN A 283 -19.73 3.34 2.24
N GLN A 284 -20.72 2.90 1.47
CA GLN A 284 -20.66 2.84 0.01
C GLN A 284 -20.56 4.21 -0.69
N PHE A 285 -21.05 5.28 -0.05
CA PHE A 285 -21.02 6.65 -0.57
C PHE A 285 -19.66 7.32 -0.33
N PHE A 286 -19.32 7.58 0.95
CA PHE A 286 -18.17 8.36 1.38
C PHE A 286 -17.68 7.93 2.77
N ASN A 287 -16.37 7.71 2.93
CA ASN A 287 -15.72 7.36 4.20
C ASN A 287 -14.75 8.47 4.61
N CYS A 288 -15.21 9.37 5.48
CA CYS A 288 -14.50 10.59 5.83
C CYS A 288 -14.59 10.88 7.33
N ILE A 289 -13.59 11.57 7.87
CA ILE A 289 -13.60 12.16 9.22
C ILE A 289 -13.48 13.68 9.12
N ASN A 290 -13.86 14.40 10.17
CA ASN A 290 -13.63 15.84 10.25
C ASN A 290 -12.11 16.13 10.18
N ASP A 291 -11.74 17.18 9.46
CA ASP A 291 -10.34 17.61 9.31
C ASP A 291 -9.78 18.25 10.58
N ASP A 292 -10.66 18.68 11.49
CA ASP A 292 -10.29 19.09 12.84
C ASP A 292 -10.27 17.87 13.78
N GLU A 293 -9.06 17.48 14.19
CA GLU A 293 -8.79 16.36 15.09
C GLU A 293 -9.41 16.52 16.51
N GLU A 294 -10.00 17.68 16.84
CA GLU A 294 -10.75 17.90 18.08
C GLU A 294 -12.24 17.47 17.96
N ILE A 295 -12.75 17.23 16.74
CA ILE A 295 -14.14 16.84 16.47
C ILE A 295 -14.22 15.31 16.24
N VAL A 296 -14.39 14.57 17.34
CA VAL A 296 -14.42 13.09 17.33
C VAL A 296 -15.81 12.50 17.01
N ASP A 297 -16.90 13.22 17.32
CA ASP A 297 -18.28 12.72 17.21
C ASP A 297 -19.15 13.64 16.32
N ASP A 298 -18.82 13.73 15.03
CA ASP A 298 -19.47 14.68 14.12
C ASP A 298 -20.93 14.31 13.82
N ILE A 299 -21.87 15.13 14.29
CA ILE A 299 -23.32 14.96 14.06
C ILE A 299 -23.74 15.30 12.62
N ASN A 300 -23.07 16.25 11.96
CA ASN A 300 -23.43 16.73 10.64
C ASN A 300 -23.07 15.70 9.56
N PHE A 301 -21.87 15.11 9.64
CA PHE A 301 -21.46 14.06 8.71
C PHE A 301 -22.31 12.79 8.85
N ARG A 302 -22.72 12.44 10.08
CA ARG A 302 -23.69 11.36 10.31
C ARG A 302 -25.04 11.71 9.70
N ALA A 303 -25.59 12.89 9.95
CA ALA A 303 -26.85 13.33 9.34
C ALA A 303 -26.80 13.36 7.79
N PHE A 304 -25.65 13.67 7.20
CA PHE A 304 -25.39 13.61 5.76
C PHE A 304 -25.41 12.17 5.23
N GLN A 305 -24.66 11.24 5.85
CA GLN A 305 -24.73 9.81 5.50
C GLN A 305 -26.16 9.25 5.68
N ASP A 306 -26.85 9.65 6.76
CA ASP A 306 -28.24 9.29 7.03
C ASP A 306 -29.22 9.82 5.99
N ARG A 307 -28.94 10.99 5.37
CA ARG A 307 -29.77 11.56 4.29
C ARG A 307 -29.47 10.85 2.97
N LEU A 308 -28.20 10.69 2.60
CA LEU A 308 -27.77 9.92 1.42
C LEU A 308 -28.38 8.51 1.37
N ALA A 309 -28.38 7.79 2.50
CA ALA A 309 -28.96 6.45 2.59
C ALA A 309 -30.50 6.40 2.46
N LYS A 310 -31.19 7.56 2.54
CA LYS A 310 -32.64 7.70 2.35
C LYS A 310 -33.02 8.27 0.97
N THR A 311 -32.13 9.05 0.37
CA THR A 311 -32.24 9.65 -0.98
C THR A 311 -32.33 8.57 -2.06
N LYS A 312 -33.25 8.76 -3.01
CA LYS A 312 -33.56 7.85 -4.12
C LYS A 312 -33.63 8.54 -5.48
N THR A 313 -33.84 9.86 -5.51
CA THR A 313 -33.89 10.62 -6.76
C THR A 313 -32.83 11.71 -6.80
N ARG A 314 -32.55 12.20 -8.01
CA ARG A 314 -31.63 13.33 -8.24
C ARG A 314 -32.12 14.60 -7.54
N GLU A 315 -33.40 14.88 -7.60
CA GLU A 315 -34.01 16.09 -7.05
C GLU A 315 -33.87 16.13 -5.52
N GLU A 316 -34.02 14.98 -4.85
CA GLU A 316 -33.77 14.83 -3.41
C GLU A 316 -32.29 15.05 -3.05
N LEU A 317 -31.36 14.68 -3.94
CA LEU A 317 -29.91 14.83 -3.75
C LEU A 317 -29.46 16.29 -3.97
N GLU A 318 -29.97 16.95 -5.01
CA GLU A 318 -29.68 18.36 -5.34
C GLU A 318 -30.17 19.35 -4.25
N GLU A 319 -31.01 18.91 -3.31
CA GLU A 319 -31.36 19.71 -2.13
C GLU A 319 -30.20 19.97 -1.16
N PHE A 320 -29.12 19.17 -1.21
CA PHE A 320 -28.05 19.18 -0.20
C PHE A 320 -26.66 18.72 -0.67
N PHE A 321 -26.49 18.32 -1.93
CA PHE A 321 -25.20 17.84 -2.46
C PHE A 321 -24.94 18.46 -3.84
N ASP A 322 -23.71 18.87 -4.11
CA ASP A 322 -23.30 19.46 -5.38
C ASP A 322 -23.12 18.40 -6.47
N VAL A 323 -24.27 17.95 -7.00
CA VAL A 323 -24.38 17.03 -8.13
C VAL A 323 -23.61 17.53 -9.35
N LYS A 324 -23.61 18.84 -9.63
CA LYS A 324 -22.90 19.41 -10.80
C LYS A 324 -21.40 19.19 -10.69
N THR A 325 -20.80 19.58 -9.56
CA THR A 325 -19.38 19.37 -9.29
C THR A 325 -19.04 17.87 -9.27
N PHE A 326 -19.90 17.02 -8.71
CA PHE A 326 -19.69 15.57 -8.72
C PHE A 326 -19.71 14.95 -10.13
N MET A 327 -20.63 15.36 -10.99
CA MET A 327 -20.72 14.92 -12.39
C MET A 327 -19.53 15.41 -13.22
N GLN A 328 -19.12 16.67 -13.03
CA GLN A 328 -17.91 17.22 -13.65
C GLN A 328 -16.64 16.48 -13.20
N TRP A 329 -16.56 16.05 -11.93
CA TRP A 329 -15.45 15.22 -11.46
C TRP A 329 -15.40 13.85 -12.15
N GLN A 330 -16.54 13.18 -12.41
CA GLN A 330 -16.49 11.91 -13.14
C GLN A 330 -16.05 12.12 -14.60
N ALA A 331 -16.54 13.18 -15.26
CA ALA A 331 -16.08 13.56 -16.60
C ALA A 331 -14.56 13.82 -16.67
N LEU A 332 -13.98 14.50 -15.68
CA LEU A 332 -12.52 14.69 -15.59
C LEU A 332 -11.78 13.40 -15.30
N LYS A 333 -12.21 12.62 -14.30
CA LYS A 333 -11.58 11.35 -13.90
C LYS A 333 -11.37 10.42 -15.09
N TYR A 334 -12.35 10.35 -16.00
CA TYR A 334 -12.25 9.53 -17.21
C TYR A 334 -11.21 10.06 -18.22
N LEU A 335 -11.15 11.37 -18.43
CA LEU A 335 -10.19 12.00 -19.34
C LEU A 335 -8.75 11.96 -18.79
N PHE A 336 -8.59 12.05 -17.47
CA PHE A 336 -7.30 11.96 -16.81
C PHE A 336 -6.80 10.51 -16.69
N GLY A 337 -7.71 9.56 -16.45
CA GLY A 337 -7.37 8.17 -16.15
C GLY A 337 -7.29 7.87 -14.65
N SER A 338 -8.04 8.60 -13.84
CA SER A 338 -8.00 8.67 -12.37
C SER A 338 -8.46 7.39 -11.67
N TRP A 339 -7.70 6.31 -11.83
CA TRP A 339 -7.95 5.02 -11.18
C TRP A 339 -7.82 5.06 -9.66
N ASP A 340 -7.09 6.05 -9.11
CA ASP A 340 -6.83 6.21 -7.67
C ASP A 340 -7.84 7.17 -6.96
N HIS A 341 -8.82 7.74 -7.69
CA HIS A 341 -9.89 8.60 -7.13
C HIS A 341 -11.21 7.83 -6.97
N VAL A 342 -11.14 6.69 -6.28
CA VAL A 342 -12.32 5.88 -5.91
C VAL A 342 -13.13 6.64 -4.86
N THR A 343 -14.43 6.84 -5.13
CA THR A 343 -15.28 7.83 -4.47
C THR A 343 -15.41 7.65 -2.95
N ASN A 344 -15.45 6.40 -2.49
CA ASN A 344 -15.57 6.04 -1.08
C ASN A 344 -14.22 5.75 -0.40
N ALA A 345 -13.10 6.08 -1.07
CA ALA A 345 -11.73 5.85 -0.60
C ALA A 345 -10.99 7.18 -0.30
N HIS A 346 -9.77 7.35 -0.84
CA HIS A 346 -8.87 8.47 -0.58
C HIS A 346 -8.88 9.53 -1.70
N ASN A 347 -7.89 10.43 -1.68
CA ASN A 347 -7.66 11.50 -2.67
C ASN A 347 -8.84 12.48 -2.85
N SER A 348 -9.73 12.51 -1.87
CA SER A 348 -10.93 13.33 -1.83
C SER A 348 -11.13 13.98 -0.45
N TYR A 349 -11.81 15.12 -0.48
CA TYR A 349 -12.37 15.81 0.67
C TYR A 349 -13.85 16.08 0.41
N LEU A 350 -14.64 16.19 1.47
CA LEU A 350 -15.96 16.81 1.44
C LEU A 350 -15.91 18.13 2.21
N TYR A 351 -16.66 19.12 1.73
CA TYR A 351 -16.87 20.39 2.42
C TYR A 351 -18.38 20.66 2.52
N MET A 352 -18.89 20.89 3.72
CA MET A 352 -20.28 21.31 3.94
C MET A 352 -20.33 22.84 4.01
N TYR A 353 -20.74 23.46 2.90
CA TYR A 353 -20.98 24.90 2.77
C TYR A 353 -22.34 25.27 3.35
N HIS A 354 -22.37 26.24 4.27
CA HIS A 354 -23.61 26.80 4.81
C HIS A 354 -24.03 28.07 4.05
N ASP A 355 -25.08 27.99 3.24
CA ASP A 355 -25.65 29.18 2.60
C ASP A 355 -26.42 30.04 3.60
N THR A 356 -25.76 31.06 4.12
CA THR A 356 -26.36 32.09 4.99
C THR A 356 -27.56 32.83 4.37
N THR A 357 -27.81 32.70 3.06
CA THR A 357 -28.94 33.34 2.35
C THR A 357 -30.23 32.54 2.47
N SER A 358 -30.17 31.22 2.22
CA SER A 358 -31.31 30.31 2.30
C SER A 358 -31.41 29.52 3.61
N GLY A 359 -30.35 29.52 4.42
CA GLY A 359 -30.25 28.73 5.66
C GLY A 359 -30.09 27.23 5.40
N LYS A 360 -29.49 26.84 4.26
CA LYS A 360 -29.29 25.45 3.84
C LYS A 360 -27.81 25.06 3.81
N ASP A 361 -27.54 23.82 4.18
CA ASP A 361 -26.22 23.19 4.08
C ASP A 361 -26.10 22.38 2.77
N PHE A 362 -24.98 22.55 2.06
CA PHE A 362 -24.67 21.86 0.82
C PHE A 362 -23.29 21.20 0.87
N TRP A 363 -23.21 19.93 0.46
CA TRP A 363 -22.00 19.12 0.49
C TRP A 363 -21.30 19.12 -0.87
N ILE A 364 -20.08 19.64 -0.91
CA ILE A 364 -19.27 19.82 -2.12
C ILE A 364 -18.11 18.82 -2.11
N PRO A 365 -17.98 17.94 -3.13
CA PRO A 365 -16.84 17.03 -3.28
C PRO A 365 -15.63 17.74 -3.91
N LEU A 366 -14.46 17.52 -3.32
CA LEU A 366 -13.19 18.17 -3.68
C LEU A 366 -12.11 17.11 -3.91
N LEU A 367 -11.41 17.12 -5.05
CA LEU A 367 -10.37 16.13 -5.38
C LEU A 367 -8.95 16.71 -5.32
N TYR A 368 -7.97 15.88 -4.94
CA TYR A 368 -6.55 16.23 -4.88
C TYR A 368 -5.64 15.02 -5.16
N ASP A 369 -4.31 15.22 -5.18
CA ASP A 369 -3.32 14.17 -5.44
C ASP A 369 -3.49 13.57 -6.84
N PHE A 370 -2.94 14.28 -7.83
CA PHE A 370 -3.05 13.98 -9.25
C PHE A 370 -1.70 13.60 -9.89
N ASP A 371 -0.78 13.01 -9.12
CA ASP A 371 0.55 12.59 -9.61
C ASP A 371 0.49 11.29 -10.43
N SER A 372 -0.47 10.42 -10.14
CA SER A 372 -0.70 9.13 -10.80
C SER A 372 -1.59 9.22 -12.06
N GLU A 373 -1.78 10.43 -12.61
CA GLU A 373 -2.68 10.69 -13.74
C GLU A 373 -2.05 10.48 -15.12
N PHE A 374 -2.87 10.61 -16.17
CA PHE A 374 -2.45 10.63 -17.57
C PHE A 374 -1.65 9.38 -17.96
N GLY A 375 -2.25 8.22 -17.65
CA GLY A 375 -1.70 6.90 -17.97
C GLY A 375 -0.49 6.50 -17.14
N ALA A 376 -0.40 6.92 -15.87
CA ALA A 376 0.61 6.44 -14.94
C ALA A 376 0.13 5.24 -14.10
N TYR A 377 1.05 4.31 -13.88
CA TYR A 377 0.89 3.12 -13.04
C TYR A 377 -0.18 2.14 -13.53
N LYS A 378 -1.32 2.07 -12.84
CA LYS A 378 -2.34 1.02 -13.03
C LYS A 378 -3.20 1.31 -14.26
N ASP A 379 -3.67 0.24 -14.90
CA ASP A 379 -4.70 0.31 -15.97
C ASP A 379 -4.36 1.28 -17.12
N SER A 380 -3.07 1.48 -17.41
CA SER A 380 -2.52 2.48 -18.34
C SER A 380 -2.86 2.21 -19.83
N ASN A 381 -4.14 2.36 -20.20
CA ASN A 381 -4.64 2.23 -21.56
C ASN A 381 -5.58 3.41 -21.90
N PRO A 382 -5.20 4.31 -22.83
CA PRO A 382 -6.05 5.43 -23.26
C PRO A 382 -7.27 5.01 -24.09
N ARG A 383 -7.34 3.75 -24.54
CA ARG A 383 -8.44 3.16 -25.32
C ARG A 383 -9.27 2.18 -24.46
N ARG A 384 -9.89 2.70 -23.40
CA ARG A 384 -10.92 2.04 -22.58
C ARG A 384 -12.14 2.95 -22.47
N SER A 385 -13.35 2.39 -22.52
CA SER A 385 -14.58 3.16 -22.33
C SER A 385 -14.67 3.78 -20.93
N PHE A 386 -15.62 4.70 -20.72
CA PHE A 386 -15.94 5.22 -19.38
C PHE A 386 -16.31 4.07 -18.42
N ASN A 387 -17.11 3.11 -18.92
CA ASN A 387 -17.58 1.96 -18.15
C ASN A 387 -16.43 0.99 -17.79
N ASP A 388 -15.43 0.80 -18.66
CA ASP A 388 -14.26 -0.08 -18.42
C ASP A 388 -13.13 0.58 -17.58
N SER A 389 -13.32 1.81 -17.10
CA SER A 389 -12.25 2.59 -16.46
C SER A 389 -12.61 3.30 -15.16
N ILE A 390 -13.78 3.93 -15.04
CA ILE A 390 -14.15 4.69 -13.82
C ILE A 390 -15.60 4.53 -13.34
N TYR A 391 -16.40 3.67 -13.98
CA TYR A 391 -17.75 3.38 -13.51
C TYR A 391 -17.73 2.61 -12.18
N ASP A 392 -18.32 3.19 -11.14
CA ASP A 392 -18.38 2.61 -9.80
C ASP A 392 -19.81 2.17 -9.47
N GLY A 393 -20.20 1.01 -9.99
CA GLY A 393 -21.47 0.36 -9.68
C GLY A 393 -21.61 -0.14 -8.23
N SER A 394 -20.64 0.13 -7.36
CA SER A 394 -20.78 -0.08 -5.91
C SER A 394 -21.28 1.17 -5.17
N ASN A 395 -21.23 2.34 -5.81
CA ASN A 395 -21.63 3.61 -5.23
C ASN A 395 -23.01 4.05 -5.75
N PRO A 396 -24.06 4.15 -4.91
CA PRO A 396 -25.42 4.45 -5.37
C PRO A 396 -25.59 5.81 -6.05
N LEU A 397 -24.64 6.73 -5.94
CA LEU A 397 -24.66 7.98 -6.71
C LEU A 397 -24.60 7.73 -8.22
N PHE A 398 -23.95 6.64 -8.65
CA PHE A 398 -23.91 6.26 -10.06
C PHE A 398 -25.29 5.84 -10.59
N ASP A 399 -26.10 5.14 -9.78
CA ASP A 399 -27.49 4.83 -10.14
C ASP A 399 -28.41 6.06 -10.04
N ILE A 400 -28.36 6.80 -8.92
CA ILE A 400 -29.23 7.96 -8.65
C ILE A 400 -29.05 9.06 -9.70
N LEU A 401 -27.83 9.26 -10.20
CA LEU A 401 -27.50 10.25 -11.22
C LEU A 401 -27.35 9.65 -12.63
N ASN A 402 -27.61 8.34 -12.79
CA ASN A 402 -27.46 7.61 -14.06
C ASN A 402 -26.05 7.80 -14.70
N ILE A 403 -25.00 7.75 -13.90
CA ILE A 403 -23.61 7.99 -14.34
C ILE A 403 -23.09 6.77 -15.10
N LYS A 404 -23.33 6.75 -16.40
CA LYS A 404 -22.78 5.77 -17.34
C LYS A 404 -22.54 6.43 -18.70
N GLU A 405 -21.82 5.75 -19.57
CA GLU A 405 -21.22 6.35 -20.77
C GLU A 405 -22.20 6.94 -21.82
N ASP A 406 -23.48 6.60 -21.77
CA ASP A 406 -24.54 7.13 -22.63
C ASP A 406 -25.27 8.36 -22.05
N ASN A 407 -24.93 8.79 -20.82
CA ASN A 407 -25.59 9.91 -20.14
C ASN A 407 -25.32 11.24 -20.87
N PRO A 408 -26.35 11.93 -21.42
CA PRO A 408 -26.14 13.15 -22.21
C PRO A 408 -25.54 14.33 -21.44
N GLU A 409 -25.73 14.41 -20.13
CA GLU A 409 -25.14 15.46 -19.29
C GLU A 409 -23.64 15.19 -19.05
N LEU A 410 -23.29 13.93 -18.78
CA LEU A 410 -21.90 13.48 -18.66
C LEU A 410 -21.12 13.68 -19.98
N LEU A 411 -21.72 13.28 -21.11
CA LEU A 411 -21.21 13.55 -22.46
C LEU A 411 -21.04 15.07 -22.70
N GLY A 412 -22.01 15.86 -22.23
CA GLY A 412 -21.95 17.33 -22.25
C GLY A 412 -20.76 17.89 -21.49
N TYR A 413 -20.56 17.50 -20.23
CA TYR A 413 -19.40 17.93 -19.43
C TYR A 413 -18.08 17.49 -20.07
N MET A 414 -17.97 16.25 -20.56
CA MET A 414 -16.76 15.76 -21.25
C MET A 414 -16.46 16.59 -22.51
N SER A 415 -17.46 16.87 -23.34
CA SER A 415 -17.34 17.71 -24.53
C SER A 415 -16.83 19.12 -24.19
N ASP A 416 -17.40 19.74 -23.15
CA ASP A 416 -17.02 21.08 -22.70
C ASP A 416 -15.59 21.11 -22.13
N ILE A 417 -15.21 20.11 -21.32
CA ILE A 417 -13.86 19.93 -20.77
C ILE A 417 -12.85 19.71 -21.90
N MET A 418 -13.11 18.81 -22.85
CA MET A 418 -12.24 18.53 -24.00
C MET A 418 -12.03 19.76 -24.88
N LYS A 419 -13.07 20.59 -25.04
CA LYS A 419 -13.01 21.81 -25.84
C LYS A 419 -12.22 22.92 -25.16
N LYS A 420 -12.47 23.14 -23.86
CA LYS A 420 -11.86 24.22 -23.04
C LYS A 420 -10.42 23.90 -22.61
N ALA A 421 -10.15 22.67 -22.18
CA ALA A 421 -8.94 22.34 -21.43
C ALA A 421 -8.28 21.02 -21.85
N PHE A 422 -9.00 19.90 -21.94
CA PHE A 422 -8.46 18.60 -22.38
C PHE A 422 -8.36 18.52 -23.91
N ASN A 423 -7.63 19.48 -24.49
CA ASN A 423 -7.53 19.73 -25.92
C ASN A 423 -6.07 19.57 -26.35
N PRO A 424 -5.69 18.64 -27.24
CA PRO A 424 -4.31 18.50 -27.70
C PRO A 424 -3.71 19.79 -28.29
N LYS A 425 -4.52 20.69 -28.87
CA LYS A 425 -4.03 22.01 -29.35
C LYS A 425 -3.61 22.98 -28.25
N LEU A 426 -4.11 22.78 -27.03
CA LEU A 426 -3.77 23.59 -25.86
C LEU A 426 -2.73 22.87 -25.00
N LEU A 427 -2.94 21.58 -24.73
CA LEU A 427 -2.10 20.78 -23.85
C LEU A 427 -0.74 20.43 -24.44
N ILE A 428 -0.61 20.13 -25.74
CA ILE A 428 0.70 19.80 -26.31
C ILE A 428 1.64 21.03 -26.24
N PRO A 429 1.26 22.25 -26.68
CA PRO A 429 2.06 23.45 -26.47
C PRO A 429 2.28 23.80 -24.99
N ARG A 430 1.31 23.52 -24.10
CA ARG A 430 1.45 23.74 -22.65
C ARG A 430 2.49 22.82 -22.03
N ILE A 431 2.52 21.54 -22.41
CA ILE A 431 3.55 20.57 -22.02
C ILE A 431 4.92 21.08 -22.48
N ASP A 432 5.06 21.50 -23.75
CA ASP A 432 6.32 22.05 -24.27
C ASP A 432 6.78 23.33 -23.53
N GLN A 433 5.83 24.21 -23.19
CA GLN A 433 6.10 25.44 -22.43
C GLN A 433 6.59 25.14 -21.00
N LEU A 434 5.87 24.27 -20.27
CA LEU A 434 6.20 23.90 -18.89
C LEU A 434 7.49 23.07 -18.85
N LYS A 435 7.65 22.08 -19.73
CA LYS A 435 8.87 21.28 -19.89
C LYS A 435 10.09 22.17 -20.06
N LYS A 436 10.05 23.11 -21.00
CA LYS A 436 11.15 24.04 -21.26
C LYS A 436 11.45 24.94 -20.05
N PHE A 437 10.43 25.34 -19.30
CA PHE A 437 10.56 26.15 -18.09
C PHE A 437 11.25 25.39 -16.95
N ILE A 438 10.79 24.18 -16.63
CA ILE A 438 11.33 23.44 -15.47
C ILE A 438 12.59 22.62 -15.78
N ALA A 439 12.90 22.33 -17.05
CA ALA A 439 14.07 21.57 -17.48
C ALA A 439 15.39 21.89 -16.75
N PRO A 440 15.85 23.16 -16.60
CA PRO A 440 17.10 23.43 -15.88
C PRO A 440 17.06 23.00 -14.41
N TYR A 441 15.90 23.14 -13.74
CA TYR A 441 15.73 22.78 -12.33
C TYR A 441 15.52 21.27 -12.14
N VAL A 442 14.81 20.60 -13.05
CA VAL A 442 14.72 19.12 -13.06
C VAL A 442 16.10 18.51 -13.32
N LYS A 443 16.90 19.14 -14.18
CA LYS A 443 18.30 18.71 -14.40
C LYS A 443 19.14 18.85 -13.13
N GLU A 444 18.99 19.94 -12.38
CA GLU A 444 19.65 20.13 -11.09
C GLU A 444 19.19 19.08 -10.06
N ASP A 445 17.88 18.84 -9.94
CA ASP A 445 17.25 17.85 -9.05
C ASP A 445 17.67 16.39 -9.31
N ARG A 446 18.03 16.09 -10.57
CA ARG A 446 18.43 14.77 -11.07
C ARG A 446 19.91 14.69 -11.48
N THR A 447 20.75 15.63 -11.03
CA THR A 447 22.22 15.57 -11.14
C THR A 447 22.82 15.36 -9.76
N PRO A 448 23.65 14.31 -9.54
CA PRO A 448 24.31 14.10 -8.26
C PRO A 448 25.45 15.11 -8.02
N ASP A 449 25.77 15.34 -6.75
CA ASP A 449 26.96 16.10 -6.34
C ASP A 449 28.28 15.31 -6.55
N ALA A 450 29.41 15.93 -6.17
CA ALA A 450 30.73 15.34 -6.35
C ALA A 450 30.97 14.05 -5.56
N ASP A 451 30.18 13.81 -4.50
CA ASP A 451 30.22 12.60 -3.67
C ASP A 451 29.16 11.56 -4.10
N GLY A 452 28.37 11.88 -5.14
CA GLY A 452 27.35 11.01 -5.72
C GLY A 452 25.93 11.22 -5.19
N HIS A 453 25.69 12.19 -4.30
CA HIS A 453 24.37 12.38 -3.69
C HIS A 453 23.45 13.22 -4.57
N LEU A 454 22.25 12.71 -4.83
CA LEU A 454 21.18 13.48 -5.47
C LEU A 454 20.49 14.42 -4.46
N PRO A 455 20.08 15.64 -4.85
CA PRO A 455 19.43 16.59 -3.96
C PRO A 455 18.20 16.02 -3.23
N GLY A 456 18.00 16.46 -1.98
CA GLY A 456 16.80 16.18 -1.17
C GLY A 456 16.65 14.76 -0.63
N ARG A 457 17.45 13.81 -1.09
CA ARG A 457 17.31 12.40 -0.76
C ARG A 457 18.00 12.05 0.56
N VAL A 458 17.37 11.15 1.31
CA VAL A 458 17.84 10.56 2.56
C VAL A 458 17.74 9.05 2.49
N LYS A 459 18.75 8.33 2.99
CA LYS A 459 18.87 6.87 2.81
C LYS A 459 17.62 6.11 3.29
N ARG A 460 17.39 4.94 2.66
CA ARG A 460 16.32 4.00 2.99
C ARG A 460 16.86 2.57 3.07
N VAL A 461 16.12 1.71 3.76
CA VAL A 461 16.35 0.26 3.80
C VAL A 461 16.03 -0.41 2.46
N ASN A 462 15.04 0.14 1.74
CA ASN A 462 14.62 -0.30 0.42
C ASN A 462 14.83 0.79 -0.60
N TYR A 463 15.28 0.39 -1.78
CA TYR A 463 15.43 1.22 -2.97
C TYR A 463 14.06 1.44 -3.60
N LYS A 464 13.81 2.65 -4.10
CA LYS A 464 12.62 2.99 -4.89
C LYS A 464 13.07 3.45 -6.26
N VAL A 465 12.71 2.71 -7.30
CA VAL A 465 13.20 2.97 -8.67
C VAL A 465 12.83 4.38 -9.17
N GLU A 466 11.72 4.93 -8.69
CA GLU A 466 11.21 6.25 -9.05
C GLU A 466 12.02 7.43 -8.46
N ASP A 467 12.67 7.26 -7.30
CA ASP A 467 13.57 8.28 -6.74
C ASP A 467 14.73 8.62 -7.70
N TYR A 468 15.05 7.69 -8.60
CA TYR A 468 16.21 7.69 -9.49
C TYR A 468 15.88 7.96 -10.98
N PHE A 469 14.63 8.32 -11.33
CA PHE A 469 14.32 8.79 -12.68
C PHE A 469 15.24 9.94 -13.09
N THR A 470 15.86 9.81 -14.26
CA THR A 470 16.92 10.71 -14.73
C THR A 470 16.34 11.94 -15.45
N PHE A 471 17.18 12.94 -15.70
CA PHE A 471 16.81 14.04 -16.60
C PHE A 471 16.42 13.56 -18.01
N SER A 472 16.99 12.44 -18.49
CA SER A 472 16.58 11.87 -19.78
C SER A 472 15.19 11.22 -19.73
N ASP A 473 14.75 10.71 -18.58
CA ASP A 473 13.39 10.17 -18.42
C ASP A 473 12.37 11.30 -18.45
N PHE A 474 12.67 12.41 -17.78
CA PHE A 474 11.91 13.66 -17.91
C PHE A 474 11.82 14.13 -19.36
N GLU A 475 12.94 14.23 -20.10
CA GLU A 475 12.94 14.67 -21.50
C GLU A 475 12.16 13.74 -22.45
N LYS A 476 11.99 12.46 -22.09
CA LYS A 476 11.35 11.41 -22.92
C LYS A 476 9.90 11.13 -22.54
N ASN A 477 9.58 11.07 -21.25
CA ASN A 477 8.23 10.78 -20.76
C ASN A 477 7.31 12.01 -20.86
N THR A 478 7.85 13.24 -20.85
CA THR A 478 7.10 14.43 -21.30
C THR A 478 6.73 14.41 -22.80
N GLU A 479 7.21 13.43 -23.58
CA GLU A 479 6.83 13.18 -24.97
C GLU A 479 6.00 11.88 -25.10
N TYR A 480 6.56 10.86 -25.76
CA TYR A 480 5.89 9.64 -26.20
C TYR A 480 6.62 8.36 -25.71
N THR A 481 7.59 8.49 -24.80
CA THR A 481 8.28 7.33 -24.25
C THR A 481 7.58 6.85 -22.98
N SER A 482 7.10 5.62 -23.02
CA SER A 482 6.59 4.90 -21.86
C SER A 482 7.73 4.35 -21.01
N ILE A 483 7.53 4.31 -19.70
CA ILE A 483 8.48 3.75 -18.73
C ILE A 483 7.79 2.59 -18.02
N LYS A 484 8.40 1.41 -18.03
CA LYS A 484 7.94 0.25 -17.26
C LYS A 484 8.78 0.06 -16.01
N LEU A 485 8.13 -0.24 -14.88
CA LEU A 485 8.80 -0.47 -13.60
C LEU A 485 8.51 -1.91 -13.18
N ARG A 486 9.55 -2.75 -13.14
CA ARG A 486 9.45 -4.14 -12.68
C ARG A 486 9.90 -4.24 -11.24
N LYS A 487 8.94 -4.37 -10.32
CA LYS A 487 9.16 -4.38 -8.87
C LYS A 487 9.12 -5.81 -8.36
N TYR A 488 10.29 -6.35 -8.03
CA TYR A 488 10.44 -7.72 -7.56
C TYR A 488 9.95 -7.87 -6.11
N LEU A 489 9.19 -8.94 -5.87
CA LEU A 489 8.59 -9.31 -4.58
C LEU A 489 9.34 -10.49 -3.93
N ASN A 490 10.07 -11.27 -4.73
CA ASN A 490 11.14 -12.19 -4.33
C ASN A 490 12.08 -12.40 -5.54
N GLU A 491 12.76 -13.53 -5.67
CA GLU A 491 13.66 -13.80 -6.80
C GLU A 491 12.93 -14.01 -8.14
N GLU A 492 11.68 -14.51 -8.10
CA GLU A 492 10.92 -14.92 -9.29
C GLU A 492 9.67 -14.04 -9.53
N LEU A 493 8.98 -13.64 -8.47
CA LEU A 493 7.75 -12.86 -8.51
C LEU A 493 8.03 -11.36 -8.62
N TYR A 494 7.25 -10.68 -9.46
CA TYR A 494 7.32 -9.24 -9.66
C TYR A 494 5.96 -8.66 -10.06
N ASN A 495 5.78 -7.37 -9.79
CA ASN A 495 4.70 -6.55 -10.38
C ASN A 495 5.30 -5.64 -11.46
N ASP A 496 4.59 -5.47 -12.59
CA ASP A 496 4.96 -4.52 -13.66
C ASP A 496 4.00 -3.31 -13.65
N ASP A 497 4.48 -2.13 -13.29
CA ASP A 497 3.79 -0.85 -13.52
C ASP A 497 4.14 -0.28 -14.90
N THR A 498 3.28 0.56 -15.48
CA THR A 498 3.58 1.30 -16.72
C THR A 498 3.18 2.77 -16.62
N ILE A 499 4.11 3.67 -16.92
CA ILE A 499 3.91 5.12 -16.99
C ILE A 499 4.03 5.54 -18.47
N LEU A 500 2.90 5.82 -19.11
CA LEU A 500 2.86 6.22 -20.53
C LEU A 500 3.50 7.59 -20.77
N GLY A 501 3.82 7.87 -22.03
CA GLY A 501 4.24 9.22 -22.45
C GLY A 501 3.11 10.23 -22.23
N LEU A 502 3.42 11.37 -21.64
CA LEU A 502 2.44 12.40 -21.27
C LEU A 502 1.69 12.93 -22.51
N LYS A 503 2.39 13.21 -23.62
CA LYS A 503 1.75 13.61 -24.88
C LYS A 503 1.02 12.45 -25.57
N GLN A 504 1.48 11.22 -25.37
CA GLN A 504 0.80 10.02 -25.86
C GLN A 504 -0.60 9.91 -25.25
N TRP A 505 -0.73 9.98 -23.92
CA TRP A 505 -2.05 9.90 -23.27
C TRP A 505 -3.00 10.99 -23.77
N MET A 506 -2.56 12.25 -23.79
CA MET A 506 -3.41 13.38 -24.21
C MET A 506 -3.98 13.20 -25.62
N ILE A 507 -3.18 12.67 -26.56
CA ILE A 507 -3.63 12.46 -27.94
C ILE A 507 -4.49 11.20 -28.07
N GLU A 508 -4.06 10.07 -27.50
CA GLU A 508 -4.76 8.78 -27.66
C GLU A 508 -6.10 8.75 -26.89
N ARG A 509 -6.16 9.34 -25.68
CA ARG A 509 -7.41 9.47 -24.91
C ARG A 509 -8.37 10.42 -25.61
N PHE A 510 -7.90 11.58 -26.08
CA PHE A 510 -8.72 12.52 -26.85
C PHE A 510 -9.29 11.84 -28.11
N LYS A 511 -8.43 11.24 -28.94
CA LYS A 511 -8.84 10.52 -30.17
C LYS A 511 -9.86 9.42 -29.85
N PHE A 512 -9.61 8.59 -28.84
CA PHE A 512 -10.51 7.51 -28.46
C PHE A 512 -11.91 8.00 -28.04
N VAL A 513 -11.99 9.08 -27.26
CA VAL A 513 -13.26 9.66 -26.83
C VAL A 513 -14.03 10.21 -28.04
N CYS A 514 -13.34 10.87 -28.98
CA CYS A 514 -13.91 11.34 -30.26
C CYS A 514 -14.28 10.23 -31.25
N GLU A 515 -13.74 9.02 -31.11
CA GLU A 515 -14.09 7.84 -31.91
C GLU A 515 -15.25 7.04 -31.32
N THR A 516 -15.48 7.16 -30.01
CA THR A 516 -16.42 6.31 -29.24
C THR A 516 -17.74 7.03 -28.92
N TYR A 517 -17.71 8.35 -28.73
CA TYR A 517 -18.87 9.14 -28.28
C TYR A 517 -19.19 10.29 -29.25
N ASP A 518 -20.46 10.70 -29.30
CA ASP A 518 -20.96 11.74 -30.21
C ASP A 518 -20.57 13.15 -29.70
N ILE A 519 -19.29 13.50 -29.86
CA ILE A 519 -18.67 14.74 -29.38
C ILE A 519 -17.99 15.46 -30.56
N ASP A 520 -18.31 16.74 -30.76
CA ASP A 520 -17.67 17.57 -31.80
C ASP A 520 -16.20 17.83 -31.47
N CYS A 521 -15.30 16.98 -31.98
CA CYS A 521 -13.85 17.18 -31.92
C CYS A 521 -13.28 17.90 -33.15
N SER A 522 -14.11 18.50 -34.02
CA SER A 522 -13.65 19.08 -35.29
C SER A 522 -12.61 20.21 -35.14
N TYR A 523 -12.61 20.87 -33.97
CA TYR A 523 -11.62 21.89 -33.60
C TYR A 523 -10.18 21.36 -33.52
N ALA A 524 -9.97 20.05 -33.30
CA ALA A 524 -8.66 19.39 -33.18
C ALA A 524 -8.49 18.20 -34.15
N LYS A 525 -9.20 18.21 -35.28
CA LYS A 525 -9.26 17.13 -36.29
C LYS A 525 -7.91 16.56 -36.76
N GLU A 526 -6.82 17.32 -36.71
CA GLU A 526 -5.48 16.83 -37.06
C GLU A 526 -4.93 15.76 -36.10
N TYR A 527 -5.48 15.64 -34.88
CA TYR A 527 -5.15 14.60 -33.90
C TYR A 527 -6.03 13.34 -34.02
N LEU A 528 -7.03 13.33 -34.92
CA LEU A 528 -7.92 12.19 -35.13
C LEU A 528 -7.39 11.19 -36.19
N GLY A 529 -6.34 11.57 -36.94
CA GLY A 529 -5.67 10.70 -37.91
C GLY A 529 -4.80 9.63 -37.27
N GLU A 530 -4.00 8.93 -38.08
CA GLU A 530 -3.00 7.99 -37.54
C GLU A 530 -1.91 8.73 -36.75
N PRO A 531 -1.40 8.15 -35.64
CA PRO A 531 -0.33 8.75 -34.86
C PRO A 531 0.91 9.07 -35.71
N THR A 532 1.38 10.31 -35.64
CA THR A 532 2.57 10.79 -36.37
C THR A 532 3.87 10.62 -35.59
N TYR A 533 3.78 10.12 -34.35
CA TYR A 533 4.89 9.85 -33.44
C TYR A 533 5.11 8.34 -33.28
N LYS A 534 6.28 7.97 -32.77
CA LYS A 534 6.60 6.61 -32.35
C LYS A 534 6.60 6.54 -30.83
N VAL A 535 5.89 5.55 -30.28
CA VAL A 535 6.00 5.20 -28.86
C VAL A 535 7.24 4.34 -28.66
N ASP A 536 8.08 4.73 -27.71
CA ASP A 536 9.23 3.95 -27.24
C ASP A 536 8.97 3.47 -25.81
N SER A 537 9.63 2.39 -25.39
CA SER A 537 9.50 1.86 -24.02
C SER A 537 10.88 1.73 -23.37
N LEU A 538 11.01 2.25 -22.16
CA LEU A 538 12.09 1.93 -21.23
C LEU A 538 11.60 0.89 -20.22
N LEU A 539 12.53 0.18 -19.60
CA LEU A 539 12.29 -0.75 -18.50
C LEU A 539 13.34 -0.49 -17.41
N TYR A 540 12.89 -0.31 -16.18
CA TYR A 540 13.72 -0.26 -14.98
C TYR A 540 13.27 -1.34 -14.00
N GLU A 541 14.19 -1.88 -13.21
CA GLU A 541 13.92 -2.92 -12.22
C GLU A 541 14.17 -2.41 -10.80
N GLU A 542 13.32 -2.81 -9.86
CA GLU A 542 13.50 -2.62 -8.42
C GLU A 542 13.69 -4.00 -7.77
N LYS A 543 14.84 -4.20 -7.11
CA LYS A 543 15.21 -5.42 -6.39
C LYS A 543 15.76 -5.01 -5.02
N ASN A 544 15.06 -5.38 -3.95
CA ASN A 544 15.24 -4.75 -2.63
C ASN A 544 16.11 -5.52 -1.64
N GLY A 545 16.55 -6.74 -1.96
CA GLY A 545 17.34 -7.56 -1.03
C GLY A 545 16.52 -8.04 0.17
N GLY A 546 17.17 -8.32 1.28
CA GLY A 546 16.50 -8.90 2.46
C GLY A 546 16.14 -10.38 2.26
N CYS A 547 15.19 -10.87 3.05
CA CYS A 547 14.78 -12.28 3.07
C CYS A 547 14.19 -12.70 1.71
N HIS A 548 14.80 -13.69 1.05
CA HIS A 548 14.40 -14.14 -0.30
C HIS A 548 14.16 -12.99 -1.31
N ASN A 549 14.98 -11.92 -1.22
CA ASN A 549 14.87 -10.68 -2.01
C ASN A 549 13.57 -9.85 -1.86
N SER A 550 12.74 -10.13 -0.84
CA SER A 550 11.43 -9.49 -0.62
C SER A 550 11.44 -8.01 -0.17
N GLY A 551 12.60 -7.46 0.16
CA GLY A 551 12.75 -6.13 0.76
C GLY A 551 12.51 -6.07 2.27
N TYR A 552 12.16 -7.17 2.93
CA TYR A 552 11.96 -7.24 4.38
C TYR A 552 13.03 -8.09 5.06
N SER A 553 13.17 -7.96 6.38
CA SER A 553 14.03 -8.84 7.18
C SER A 553 13.47 -10.26 7.24
N CYS A 554 14.33 -11.27 7.42
CA CYS A 554 13.85 -12.56 7.90
C CYS A 554 13.44 -12.43 9.37
N CYS A 555 12.35 -13.08 9.78
CA CYS A 555 11.93 -13.14 11.17
C CYS A 555 13.03 -13.81 12.02
N SER A 556 13.51 -13.10 13.03
CA SER A 556 14.67 -13.45 13.84
C SER A 556 14.32 -14.13 15.17
N LEU A 557 13.04 -14.17 15.54
CA LEU A 557 12.53 -14.84 16.74
C LEU A 557 11.84 -16.16 16.34
N SER A 558 12.31 -17.28 16.89
CA SER A 558 11.86 -18.64 16.54
C SER A 558 10.41 -18.98 16.95
N ASN A 559 9.70 -18.02 17.55
CA ASN A 559 8.32 -18.10 18.01
C ASN A 559 7.41 -17.02 17.37
N THR A 560 7.87 -16.31 16.33
CA THR A 560 7.07 -15.28 15.64
C THR A 560 5.83 -15.89 14.99
N GLU A 561 4.67 -15.33 15.32
CA GLU A 561 3.37 -15.78 14.81
C GLU A 561 3.19 -15.39 13.33
N VAL A 562 2.68 -16.30 12.50
CA VAL A 562 2.21 -15.99 11.15
C VAL A 562 1.01 -15.04 11.25
N ARG A 563 1.20 -13.80 10.78
CA ARG A 563 0.19 -12.73 10.73
C ARG A 563 -0.60 -12.75 9.43
N THR A 564 0.05 -13.05 8.31
CA THR A 564 -0.58 -13.29 7.00
C THR A 564 0.29 -14.21 6.14
N THR A 565 -0.25 -14.67 5.01
CA THR A 565 0.45 -15.44 3.99
C THR A 565 0.04 -14.92 2.62
N ASP A 566 0.99 -14.83 1.68
CA ASP A 566 0.73 -14.51 0.27
C ASP A 566 1.63 -15.37 -0.64
N ALA A 567 1.78 -14.98 -1.91
CA ALA A 567 2.62 -15.69 -2.88
C ALA A 567 4.14 -15.56 -2.61
N VAL A 568 4.57 -14.58 -1.81
CA VAL A 568 5.98 -14.42 -1.41
C VAL A 568 6.32 -15.36 -0.25
N GLY A 569 5.38 -15.54 0.69
CA GLY A 569 5.51 -16.53 1.76
C GLY A 569 4.64 -16.24 2.98
N LYS A 570 5.09 -16.73 4.13
CA LYS A 570 4.47 -16.51 5.45
C LYS A 570 5.08 -15.27 6.09
N TRP A 571 4.26 -14.39 6.64
CA TRP A 571 4.69 -13.10 7.16
C TRP A 571 4.45 -12.98 8.66
N GLY A 572 5.45 -12.47 9.39
CA GLY A 572 5.40 -12.18 10.82
C GLY A 572 5.58 -10.68 11.11
N ILE A 573 5.45 -10.32 12.39
CA ILE A 573 5.75 -8.96 12.88
C ILE A 573 6.65 -9.06 14.10
N GLU A 574 7.79 -8.38 14.05
CA GLU A 574 8.80 -8.30 15.11
C GLU A 574 9.13 -6.84 15.41
N GLY A 575 9.01 -6.41 16.67
CA GLY A 575 9.38 -5.05 17.07
C GLY A 575 8.57 -3.92 16.43
N GLU A 576 7.35 -4.22 15.96
CA GLU A 576 6.47 -3.36 15.14
C GLU A 576 6.82 -3.30 13.62
N GLU A 577 7.85 -4.01 13.15
CA GLU A 577 8.17 -4.17 11.71
C GLU A 577 7.70 -5.52 11.14
N TRP A 578 7.37 -5.55 9.84
CA TRP A 578 7.06 -6.78 9.11
C TRP A 578 8.34 -7.56 8.76
N CYS A 579 8.28 -8.88 8.87
CA CYS A 579 9.35 -9.80 8.50
C CYS A 579 8.81 -11.03 7.74
N LEU A 580 9.62 -11.63 6.89
CA LEU A 580 9.30 -12.88 6.19
C LEU A 580 9.73 -14.07 7.08
N ILE A 581 8.83 -15.01 7.31
CA ILE A 581 9.07 -16.23 8.09
C ILE A 581 9.70 -17.26 7.15
N ASP A 582 11.02 -17.34 7.19
CA ASP A 582 11.81 -18.31 6.41
C ASP A 582 11.83 -19.67 7.11
N GLU A 583 11.22 -20.68 6.48
CA GLU A 583 11.11 -22.01 7.08
C GLU A 583 12.47 -22.75 7.07
N GLU A 584 13.37 -22.43 6.13
CA GLU A 584 14.72 -23.04 6.02
C GLU A 584 15.63 -22.72 7.22
N VAL A 585 15.38 -21.59 7.90
CA VAL A 585 16.14 -21.19 9.11
C VAL A 585 15.81 -22.09 10.33
N THR A 586 14.69 -22.82 10.30
CA THR A 586 14.10 -23.40 11.53
C THR A 586 14.37 -24.89 11.82
N GLU A 587 15.46 -25.48 11.33
CA GLU A 587 15.88 -26.81 11.82
C GLU A 587 17.40 -27.07 11.85
N LYS A 588 18.11 -26.39 12.77
CA LYS A 588 19.39 -26.90 13.33
C LYS A 588 19.25 -27.53 14.72
N CYS A 589 18.16 -27.24 15.43
CA CYS A 589 17.98 -27.66 16.82
C CYS A 589 16.52 -27.49 17.27
N TRP A 590 15.87 -28.57 17.69
CA TRP A 590 14.47 -28.53 18.13
C TRP A 590 14.30 -28.12 19.60
N SER A 591 15.35 -28.26 20.43
CA SER A 591 15.24 -28.11 21.89
C SER A 591 15.16 -26.66 22.37
N GLU A 592 15.62 -25.71 21.56
CA GLU A 592 15.55 -24.28 21.86
C GLU A 592 14.08 -23.81 21.95
N LYS A 593 13.18 -24.40 21.15
CA LYS A 593 11.72 -24.21 21.24
C LYS A 593 11.11 -24.72 22.56
N LEU A 594 11.87 -25.48 23.36
CA LEU A 594 11.49 -25.98 24.69
C LEU A 594 12.37 -25.39 25.81
N GLY A 595 13.15 -24.35 25.52
CA GLY A 595 14.00 -23.66 26.50
C GLY A 595 15.36 -24.32 26.79
N TYR A 596 15.78 -25.32 26.01
CA TYR A 596 17.04 -26.03 26.22
C TYR A 596 18.02 -25.80 25.06
N SER A 597 19.26 -25.44 25.38
CA SER A 597 20.33 -25.25 24.40
C SER A 597 20.63 -26.53 23.60
N CYS A 598 21.25 -26.41 22.42
CA CYS A 598 21.68 -27.55 21.62
C CYS A 598 22.94 -28.20 22.18
N CYS A 599 23.04 -29.53 22.13
CA CYS A 599 24.29 -30.22 22.48
C CYS A 599 25.36 -29.90 21.41
N LYS A 600 26.52 -29.38 21.83
CA LYS A 600 27.58 -28.90 20.91
C LYS A 600 28.71 -29.91 20.73
N ASN A 601 28.85 -30.87 21.64
CA ASN A 601 29.84 -31.93 21.53
C ASN A 601 29.25 -33.11 20.75
N LYS A 602 29.92 -33.51 19.65
CA LYS A 602 29.58 -34.65 18.80
C LYS A 602 29.48 -35.99 19.55
N ASN A 603 30.15 -36.11 20.70
CA ASN A 603 30.18 -37.33 21.52
C ASN A 603 29.18 -37.33 22.69
N THR A 604 28.31 -36.32 22.81
CA THR A 604 27.31 -36.23 23.88
C THR A 604 26.27 -37.33 23.71
N LYS A 605 26.13 -38.18 24.73
CA LYS A 605 25.23 -39.34 24.68
C LYS A 605 23.80 -38.96 25.07
N ILE A 606 22.84 -39.60 24.40
CA ILE A 606 21.43 -39.59 24.77
C ILE A 606 21.32 -40.04 26.23
N SER A 607 20.86 -39.13 27.08
CA SER A 607 20.72 -39.27 28.53
C SER A 607 19.26 -39.41 28.96
N TYR A 608 18.32 -38.91 28.14
CA TYR A 608 16.88 -39.09 28.29
C TYR A 608 16.20 -39.06 26.91
N ILE A 609 15.01 -39.67 26.79
CA ILE A 609 14.20 -39.67 25.57
C ILE A 609 12.77 -39.31 25.97
N SER A 610 12.24 -38.20 25.44
CA SER A 610 10.81 -37.91 25.54
C SER A 610 10.08 -38.45 24.31
N ARG A 611 8.83 -38.90 24.52
CA ARG A 611 7.88 -39.31 23.47
C ARG A 611 6.59 -38.47 23.51
N SER A 612 6.59 -37.35 24.26
CA SER A 612 5.40 -36.56 24.57
C SER A 612 4.74 -35.86 23.37
N THR A 613 5.42 -35.77 22.23
CA THR A 613 4.98 -35.02 21.04
C THR A 613 4.81 -35.87 19.78
N GLY A 614 4.85 -37.20 19.88
CA GLY A 614 4.71 -38.12 18.74
C GLY A 614 5.97 -38.30 17.88
N LYS A 615 7.01 -37.47 18.06
CA LYS A 615 8.40 -37.75 17.66
C LYS A 615 9.22 -38.15 18.90
N GLU A 616 10.30 -38.91 18.72
CA GLU A 616 11.27 -39.14 19.78
C GLU A 616 12.20 -37.92 19.92
N LEU A 617 12.24 -37.32 21.10
CA LEU A 617 13.08 -36.17 21.42
C LEU A 617 14.22 -36.60 22.34
N TYR A 618 15.44 -36.59 21.81
CA TYR A 618 16.64 -37.13 22.46
C TYR A 618 17.38 -36.05 23.26
N TYR A 619 17.48 -36.16 24.58
CA TYR A 619 18.13 -35.16 25.42
C TYR A 619 19.51 -35.64 25.88
N GLY A 620 20.52 -34.78 25.75
CA GLY A 620 21.86 -34.94 26.32
C GLY A 620 22.09 -34.02 27.51
N VAL A 621 23.26 -34.14 28.14
CA VAL A 621 23.70 -33.24 29.23
C VAL A 621 25.12 -32.76 28.96
N GLU A 622 25.31 -31.45 28.87
CA GLU A 622 26.61 -30.79 28.71
C GLU A 622 26.81 -29.78 29.84
N HIS A 623 27.98 -29.81 30.50
CA HIS A 623 28.32 -28.94 31.64
C HIS A 623 27.30 -28.94 32.81
N GLY A 624 26.49 -29.99 32.94
CA GLY A 624 25.42 -30.06 33.95
C GLY A 624 24.14 -29.31 33.56
N GLN A 625 23.98 -28.94 32.29
CA GLN A 625 22.75 -28.40 31.70
C GLN A 625 22.17 -29.41 30.70
N TRP A 626 20.83 -29.47 30.63
CA TRP A 626 20.13 -30.26 29.62
C TRP A 626 20.28 -29.64 28.23
N CYS A 627 20.50 -30.48 27.22
CA CYS A 627 20.61 -30.04 25.84
C CYS A 627 19.90 -30.96 24.85
N GLY A 628 19.49 -30.43 23.70
CA GLY A 628 18.92 -31.22 22.60
C GLY A 628 20.00 -31.94 21.79
N ILE A 629 19.86 -33.25 21.64
CA ILE A 629 20.62 -34.02 20.66
C ILE A 629 20.07 -33.74 19.26
N THR A 630 20.98 -33.63 18.30
CA THR A 630 20.73 -33.30 16.90
C THR A 630 21.47 -34.30 16.01
N ASP A 631 21.28 -34.20 14.70
CA ASP A 631 21.98 -35.01 13.70
C ASP A 631 23.49 -35.13 13.98
N LEU A 632 24.11 -34.03 14.45
CA LEU A 632 25.51 -33.92 14.86
C LEU A 632 25.99 -35.03 15.81
N GLN A 633 25.12 -35.57 16.67
CA GLN A 633 25.43 -36.70 17.56
C GLN A 633 24.78 -38.03 17.13
N LEU A 634 23.76 -37.98 16.27
CA LEU A 634 22.99 -39.17 15.84
C LEU A 634 23.65 -39.90 14.66
N CYS A 635 24.42 -39.20 13.83
CA CYS A 635 24.99 -39.73 12.58
C CYS A 635 26.50 -39.45 12.42
N PRO A 636 27.27 -40.36 11.78
CA PRO A 636 28.71 -40.20 11.61
C PRO A 636 29.13 -38.94 10.85
N SER A 637 28.37 -38.49 9.83
CA SER A 637 28.57 -37.19 9.16
C SER A 637 27.50 -36.14 9.47
N GLY A 638 26.79 -36.28 10.60
CA GLY A 638 25.68 -35.41 11.04
C GLY A 638 25.99 -33.92 11.28
N GLY A 639 27.24 -33.49 11.11
CA GLY A 639 27.64 -32.07 11.15
C GLY A 639 27.73 -31.40 9.78
N GLU A 640 27.57 -32.18 8.71
CA GLU A 640 27.73 -31.76 7.30
C GLU A 640 26.56 -32.27 6.43
N TYR A 641 26.00 -33.44 6.74
CA TYR A 641 24.81 -34.03 6.11
C TYR A 641 23.74 -34.34 7.16
N LYS A 642 22.45 -34.27 6.79
CA LYS A 642 21.34 -34.69 7.67
C LYS A 642 21.35 -36.20 7.91
N CYS A 643 20.75 -36.62 9.01
CA CYS A 643 20.45 -38.01 9.32
C CYS A 643 19.32 -38.56 8.45
N CYS A 644 19.53 -39.75 7.88
CA CYS A 644 18.46 -40.49 7.21
C CYS A 644 17.32 -40.83 8.19
N GLN A 645 16.08 -40.74 7.74
CA GLN A 645 14.90 -41.17 8.51
C GLN A 645 14.69 -42.69 8.43
N GLU A 646 15.12 -43.33 7.34
CA GLU A 646 15.11 -44.78 7.15
C GLU A 646 16.55 -45.35 7.11
N CYS A 647 16.71 -46.60 7.57
CA CYS A 647 17.99 -47.31 7.56
C CYS A 647 18.38 -47.87 6.16
N ASN A 648 17.98 -47.19 5.08
CA ASN A 648 18.10 -47.67 3.70
C ASN A 648 19.47 -47.30 3.08
N ILE A 649 20.47 -48.13 3.37
CA ILE A 649 21.82 -47.99 2.84
C ILE A 649 21.80 -48.06 1.30
N SER A 650 22.05 -46.92 0.67
CA SER A 650 22.13 -46.72 -0.77
C SER A 650 23.57 -46.74 -1.28
N TYR A 651 24.54 -46.39 -0.42
CA TYR A 651 25.97 -46.43 -0.69
C TYR A 651 26.76 -46.64 0.61
N THR A 652 27.97 -47.19 0.55
CA THR A 652 28.87 -47.39 1.71
C THR A 652 30.30 -47.08 1.30
N ASP A 653 31.01 -46.29 2.10
CA ASP A 653 32.44 -46.03 1.95
C ASP A 653 33.22 -46.14 3.29
N THR A 654 33.53 -45.02 3.93
CA THR A 654 33.95 -44.92 5.33
C THR A 654 32.77 -44.95 6.29
N GLU A 655 31.56 -44.60 5.82
CA GLU A 655 30.30 -44.77 6.54
C GLU A 655 29.19 -45.28 5.60
N ASP A 656 28.02 -45.59 6.16
CA ASP A 656 26.83 -45.96 5.39
C ASP A 656 26.00 -44.71 5.08
N TRP A 657 25.52 -44.60 3.83
CA TRP A 657 24.80 -43.44 3.30
C TRP A 657 23.45 -43.85 2.70
N GLY A 658 22.43 -43.02 2.90
CA GLY A 658 21.12 -43.14 2.25
C GLY A 658 20.88 -42.02 1.24
N ILE A 659 19.82 -42.17 0.44
CA ILE A 659 19.30 -41.12 -0.43
C ILE A 659 17.80 -40.96 -0.15
N GLU A 660 17.40 -39.80 0.37
CA GLU A 660 16.02 -39.48 0.74
C GLU A 660 15.59 -38.18 0.06
N ASN A 661 14.41 -38.18 -0.58
CA ASN A 661 13.88 -37.04 -1.33
C ASN A 661 14.89 -36.42 -2.33
N GLY A 662 15.73 -37.27 -2.95
CA GLY A 662 16.77 -36.87 -3.91
C GLY A 662 18.08 -36.35 -3.30
N ASN A 663 18.19 -36.28 -1.97
CA ASN A 663 19.35 -35.74 -1.25
C ASN A 663 20.12 -36.84 -0.50
N TRP A 664 21.43 -36.66 -0.36
CA TRP A 664 22.29 -37.56 0.43
C TRP A 664 22.10 -37.36 1.93
N CYS A 665 22.01 -38.46 2.68
CA CYS A 665 21.93 -38.47 4.14
C CYS A 665 22.90 -39.50 4.75
N SER A 666 23.38 -39.23 5.96
CA SER A 666 24.25 -40.13 6.73
C SER A 666 23.37 -41.09 7.55
N ILE A 667 23.70 -42.39 7.56
CA ILE A 667 22.87 -43.41 8.21
C ILE A 667 23.04 -43.35 9.75
N PRO A 668 21.95 -43.24 10.53
CA PRO A 668 22.03 -43.14 11.99
C PRO A 668 22.71 -44.33 12.69
N TYR A 669 23.43 -44.03 13.77
CA TYR A 669 24.05 -45.06 14.63
C TYR A 669 23.04 -46.05 15.25
N SER A 670 21.75 -45.69 15.32
CA SER A 670 20.68 -46.59 15.76
C SER A 670 20.45 -47.77 14.80
N CYS A 671 20.72 -47.60 13.51
CA CYS A 671 20.58 -48.63 12.48
C CYS A 671 21.61 -49.78 12.62
N SER A 672 22.73 -49.55 13.33
CA SER A 672 23.84 -50.50 13.40
C SER A 672 23.61 -51.71 14.33
N ASN A 673 22.54 -51.74 15.12
CA ASN A 673 22.24 -52.79 16.11
C ASN A 673 21.70 -54.10 15.47
N GLY A 674 22.42 -54.67 14.49
CA GLY A 674 21.86 -55.73 13.63
C GLY A 674 22.82 -56.72 12.96
N LYS A 675 24.14 -56.75 13.25
CA LYS A 675 25.04 -57.80 12.72
C LYS A 675 26.23 -58.14 13.63
N THR A 676 26.44 -59.45 13.81
CA THR A 676 27.46 -60.02 14.69
C THR A 676 28.85 -60.02 14.06
N THR A 677 29.88 -59.81 14.88
CA THR A 677 31.30 -59.86 14.50
C THR A 677 31.67 -61.13 13.73
N THR A 678 32.39 -60.99 12.61
CA THR A 678 33.19 -62.09 12.03
C THR A 678 34.49 -61.51 11.48
N THR A 679 35.55 -61.57 12.29
CA THR A 679 36.88 -61.10 11.91
C THR A 679 37.51 -62.02 10.85
N LYS A 680 37.97 -61.47 9.73
CA LYS A 680 38.93 -62.16 8.86
C LYS A 680 39.95 -61.18 8.29
N SER A 681 41.22 -61.57 8.37
CA SER A 681 42.38 -60.74 8.00
C SER A 681 42.82 -61.00 6.55
N THR A 682 43.71 -60.14 6.04
CA THR A 682 44.50 -60.26 4.80
C THR A 682 43.69 -60.14 3.48
N THR A 683 44.20 -59.53 2.39
CA THR A 683 45.57 -59.05 2.10
C THR A 683 45.54 -57.76 1.25
N THR A 684 46.56 -56.91 1.38
CA THR A 684 46.82 -55.79 0.45
C THR A 684 47.21 -56.30 -0.94
N THR A 685 46.54 -55.82 -1.99
CA THR A 685 47.00 -55.95 -3.39
C THR A 685 46.92 -54.60 -4.08
N THR A 686 48.07 -54.03 -4.44
CA THR A 686 48.15 -52.76 -5.18
C THR A 686 47.91 -53.00 -6.66
N THR A 687 46.88 -52.36 -7.22
CA THR A 687 46.66 -52.30 -8.68
C THR A 687 46.60 -50.84 -9.12
N THR A 688 47.61 -50.40 -9.85
CA THR A 688 47.69 -49.03 -10.37
C THR A 688 46.82 -48.87 -11.61
N THR A 689 45.83 -47.99 -11.56
CA THR A 689 45.06 -47.55 -12.74
C THR A 689 45.15 -46.03 -12.86
N THR A 690 45.61 -45.55 -14.02
CA THR A 690 45.82 -44.12 -14.29
C THR A 690 44.52 -43.43 -14.70
N THR A 691 44.18 -42.32 -14.06
CA THR A 691 43.11 -41.40 -14.51
C THR A 691 43.66 -39.99 -14.64
N THR A 692 43.33 -39.32 -15.74
CA THR A 692 43.96 -38.05 -16.18
C THR A 692 43.47 -36.84 -15.39
N THR A 693 44.40 -36.03 -14.87
CA THR A 693 44.09 -34.71 -14.29
C THR A 693 44.00 -33.65 -15.37
N THR A 694 42.77 -33.23 -15.72
CA THR A 694 42.56 -32.08 -16.62
C THR A 694 42.54 -30.78 -15.82
N THR A 695 43.66 -30.07 -15.79
CA THR A 695 43.76 -28.76 -15.12
C THR A 695 43.34 -27.64 -16.07
N THR A 696 42.15 -27.06 -15.86
CA THR A 696 41.70 -25.86 -16.60
C THR A 696 42.14 -24.60 -15.86
N THR A 697 43.18 -23.93 -16.36
CA THR A 697 43.72 -22.70 -15.79
C THR A 697 42.86 -21.49 -16.13
N THR A 698 42.34 -20.78 -15.13
CA THR A 698 41.68 -19.47 -15.32
C THR A 698 42.74 -18.36 -15.39
N THR A 699 42.82 -17.65 -16.52
CA THR A 699 43.86 -16.64 -16.76
C THR A 699 43.45 -15.25 -16.25
N THR A 700 44.03 -14.83 -15.12
CA THR A 700 43.89 -13.43 -14.64
C THR A 700 44.74 -12.48 -15.49
N THR A 701 44.09 -11.57 -16.21
CA THR A 701 44.79 -10.59 -17.07
C THR A 701 44.92 -9.26 -16.35
N THR A 702 46.12 -8.94 -15.86
CA THR A 702 46.42 -7.64 -15.20
C THR A 702 47.03 -6.66 -16.21
N SER A 703 46.33 -5.56 -16.50
CA SER A 703 46.79 -4.50 -17.41
C SER A 703 47.37 -3.29 -16.63
N THR A 704 48.67 -3.31 -16.38
CA THR A 704 49.40 -2.17 -15.82
C THR A 704 49.78 -1.18 -16.93
N THR A 705 49.37 0.08 -16.82
CA THR A 705 49.75 1.16 -17.77
C THR A 705 50.43 2.31 -17.02
N THR A 706 51.64 2.67 -17.46
CA THR A 706 52.55 3.58 -16.72
C THR A 706 52.27 5.05 -16.98
N THR A 707 52.10 5.85 -15.93
CA THR A 707 52.04 7.31 -16.00
C THR A 707 53.38 7.91 -16.45
N THR A 708 53.36 8.81 -17.43
CA THR A 708 54.52 9.66 -17.78
C THR A 708 54.08 11.12 -17.84
N THR A 709 54.78 12.00 -17.14
CA THR A 709 54.43 13.42 -16.99
C THR A 709 55.10 14.26 -18.06
N THR A 710 54.37 15.19 -18.70
CA THR A 710 54.96 16.31 -19.44
C THR A 710 54.09 17.56 -19.29
N THR A 711 54.70 18.67 -18.89
CA THR A 711 54.06 19.97 -18.67
C THR A 711 54.09 20.80 -19.96
N THR A 712 53.04 21.59 -20.27
CA THR A 712 53.17 22.94 -20.87
C THR A 712 51.88 23.76 -20.73
N THR A 713 52.11 25.01 -20.38
CA THR A 713 51.30 26.16 -19.94
C THR A 713 50.37 26.82 -21.00
N THR A 714 49.34 27.54 -20.48
CA THR A 714 48.82 28.89 -20.91
C THR A 714 47.50 29.07 -21.72
N SER A 715 46.74 30.08 -21.26
CA SER A 715 45.90 31.07 -21.99
C SER A 715 44.53 30.72 -22.61
N THR A 716 43.49 31.28 -21.97
CA THR A 716 42.33 32.01 -22.51
C THR A 716 42.32 32.45 -24.00
N THR A 717 41.13 32.49 -24.63
CA THR A 717 40.37 33.74 -24.95
C THR A 717 38.95 33.43 -25.51
N THR A 718 38.02 34.37 -25.30
CA THR A 718 36.60 34.39 -25.75
C THR A 718 36.41 34.58 -27.26
N THR A 719 35.36 34.02 -27.89
CA THR A 719 34.47 34.76 -28.82
C THR A 719 33.18 34.02 -29.22
N THR A 720 32.20 34.80 -29.71
CA THR A 720 30.84 34.41 -30.12
C THR A 720 30.73 34.14 -31.63
N ALA A 721 29.86 33.22 -32.06
CA ALA A 721 29.23 33.26 -33.39
C ALA A 721 27.91 32.46 -33.46
N ILE A 722 26.96 32.98 -34.25
CA ILE A 722 25.72 32.29 -34.69
C ILE A 722 25.83 32.10 -36.21
N PRO A 723 25.22 31.05 -36.79
CA PRO A 723 24.58 31.22 -38.10
C PRO A 723 23.13 30.72 -38.14
N THR A 724 22.33 31.35 -39.00
CA THR A 724 20.88 31.14 -39.13
C THR A 724 20.51 30.83 -40.58
N THR A 725 19.72 29.76 -40.82
CA THR A 725 18.94 29.50 -42.06
C THR A 725 17.76 28.60 -41.69
N THR A 726 16.47 28.88 -41.84
CA THR A 726 15.60 29.48 -42.89
C THR A 726 15.30 28.62 -44.13
N ILE A 727 14.11 28.01 -44.11
CA ILE A 727 13.11 27.89 -45.20
C ILE A 727 13.47 27.08 -46.45
N SER A 728 12.68 26.02 -46.71
CA SER A 728 11.90 25.89 -47.97
C SER A 728 10.84 24.77 -47.91
N THR A 729 9.64 25.06 -48.41
CA THR A 729 8.50 24.14 -48.55
C THR A 729 8.41 23.59 -49.97
N ILE A 730 8.12 22.28 -50.15
CA ILE A 730 7.62 21.74 -51.43
C ILE A 730 6.51 20.70 -51.19
N THR A 731 5.39 20.90 -51.89
CA THR A 731 4.37 19.90 -52.27
C THR A 731 4.06 20.17 -53.75
N PRO A 732 3.64 19.20 -54.60
CA PRO A 732 2.20 18.85 -54.64
C PRO A 732 1.79 17.47 -55.25
N LYS A 733 0.51 17.11 -55.05
CA LYS A 733 -0.39 16.23 -55.87
C LYS A 733 -0.01 14.74 -56.08
N THR A 734 -0.88 13.71 -56.05
CA THR A 734 -2.35 13.48 -56.22
C THR A 734 -2.72 12.83 -57.57
N SER A 735 -3.15 11.56 -57.55
CA SER A 735 -4.21 11.05 -58.44
C SER A 735 -4.79 9.68 -58.02
N THR A 736 -6.07 9.72 -57.64
CA THR A 736 -7.13 8.67 -57.66
C THR A 736 -7.06 7.55 -58.71
N THR A 737 -7.58 6.35 -58.39
CA THR A 737 -8.80 5.81 -59.07
C THR A 737 -9.55 4.71 -58.30
N THR A 738 -10.83 4.57 -58.63
CA THR A 738 -11.90 3.76 -58.00
C THR A 738 -12.05 2.36 -58.62
N ALA A 739 -12.53 1.36 -57.85
CA ALA A 739 -13.42 0.29 -58.36
C ALA A 739 -14.15 -0.46 -57.22
N THR A 740 -15.40 -0.90 -57.47
CA THR A 740 -16.27 -1.60 -56.51
C THR A 740 -16.79 -2.91 -57.11
N THR A 741 -16.79 -4.02 -56.36
CA THR A 741 -17.68 -5.15 -56.67
C THR A 741 -18.09 -5.96 -55.43
N THR A 742 -19.38 -6.29 -55.35
CA THR A 742 -19.97 -7.25 -54.40
C THR A 742 -20.21 -8.59 -55.11
N VAL A 743 -20.13 -9.74 -54.43
CA VAL A 743 -21.07 -10.89 -54.56
C VAL A 743 -20.71 -12.04 -53.59
N THR A 744 -21.75 -12.75 -53.13
CA THR A 744 -21.68 -13.84 -52.13
C THR A 744 -21.86 -15.22 -52.78
N LYS A 745 -21.08 -16.25 -52.36
CA LYS A 745 -21.57 -17.55 -51.83
C LYS A 745 -20.54 -18.70 -51.82
N THR A 746 -20.21 -19.12 -50.59
CA THR A 746 -20.48 -20.45 -50.01
C THR A 746 -20.39 -21.73 -50.86
N LYS A 747 -19.54 -22.67 -50.40
CA LYS A 747 -19.82 -24.14 -50.39
C LYS A 747 -18.99 -24.75 -49.25
N THR A 748 -19.48 -25.35 -48.17
CA THR A 748 -20.58 -26.33 -47.91
C THR A 748 -20.18 -27.80 -48.08
N THR A 749 -19.90 -28.44 -46.94
CA THR A 749 -20.13 -29.87 -46.58
C THR A 749 -19.77 -30.00 -45.09
N THR A 750 -20.50 -30.66 -44.18
CA THR A 750 -21.86 -31.27 -44.13
C THR A 750 -22.12 -31.49 -42.62
N ILE A 751 -23.25 -31.10 -42.01
CA ILE A 751 -24.56 -31.81 -42.00
C ILE A 751 -24.42 -33.21 -41.35
N ASN A 752 -25.19 -33.61 -40.32
CA ASN A 752 -26.48 -33.08 -39.86
C ASN A 752 -26.72 -33.19 -38.33
N SER A 753 -27.69 -32.43 -37.83
CA SER A 753 -28.37 -32.69 -36.54
C SER A 753 -29.50 -33.71 -36.71
N SER A 754 -29.87 -34.43 -35.63
CA SER A 754 -31.15 -35.15 -35.55
C SER A 754 -31.66 -35.29 -34.11
N VAL A 755 -32.43 -34.29 -33.69
CA VAL A 755 -33.39 -34.30 -32.56
C VAL A 755 -34.74 -34.83 -33.08
N PRO A 756 -35.67 -35.40 -32.28
CA PRO A 756 -35.61 -35.96 -30.92
C PRO A 756 -36.02 -37.46 -30.86
N THR A 757 -35.92 -38.07 -29.68
CA THR A 757 -36.91 -39.08 -29.23
C THR A 757 -37.36 -38.77 -27.82
N SER A 758 -38.66 -38.68 -27.60
CA SER A 758 -39.26 -38.43 -26.29
C SER A 758 -39.36 -39.71 -25.47
N ASP A 759 -38.60 -39.77 -24.38
CA ASP A 759 -39.16 -40.08 -23.07
C ASP A 759 -38.53 -39.08 -22.09
N SER A 760 -39.34 -38.18 -21.53
CA SER A 760 -38.85 -37.09 -20.66
C SER A 760 -38.60 -37.61 -19.25
N GLN A 761 -37.56 -38.43 -19.10
CA GLN A 761 -37.05 -38.81 -17.78
C GLN A 761 -36.33 -37.60 -17.17
N CYS A 762 -36.77 -37.23 -15.96
CA CYS A 762 -36.15 -36.17 -15.19
C CYS A 762 -34.81 -36.63 -14.62
N ALA A 763 -33.97 -35.68 -14.22
CA ALA A 763 -32.65 -35.96 -13.67
C ALA A 763 -32.75 -36.69 -12.32
N SER A 764 -31.96 -37.76 -12.16
CA SER A 764 -31.92 -38.61 -10.97
C SER A 764 -31.02 -38.05 -9.87
N ALA A 765 -31.02 -38.68 -8.70
CA ALA A 765 -30.32 -38.18 -7.51
C ALA A 765 -28.82 -37.90 -7.78
N ASN A 766 -28.39 -36.70 -7.39
CA ASN A 766 -27.06 -36.12 -7.59
C ASN A 766 -26.66 -35.89 -9.06
N THR A 767 -27.58 -35.91 -10.01
CA THR A 767 -27.33 -35.54 -11.42
C THR A 767 -27.80 -34.12 -11.76
N ALA A 768 -27.32 -33.59 -12.88
CA ALA A 768 -27.53 -32.20 -13.28
C ALA A 768 -28.97 -31.93 -13.75
N CYS A 769 -29.56 -30.82 -13.30
CA CYS A 769 -30.91 -30.35 -13.68
C CYS A 769 -30.92 -28.96 -14.33
N GLY A 770 -29.77 -28.53 -14.85
CA GLY A 770 -29.55 -27.26 -15.54
C GLY A 770 -28.32 -26.52 -15.03
N GLY A 771 -28.26 -25.22 -15.34
CA GLY A 771 -27.07 -24.38 -15.17
C GLY A 771 -26.45 -24.06 -16.52
N THR A 772 -25.65 -22.98 -16.61
CA THR A 772 -25.08 -22.55 -17.89
C THR A 772 -24.02 -23.50 -18.46
N GLU A 773 -23.39 -24.32 -17.63
CA GLU A 773 -22.42 -25.33 -18.05
C GLU A 773 -23.08 -26.63 -18.55
N TYR A 774 -24.34 -26.86 -18.18
CA TYR A 774 -25.12 -28.05 -18.54
C TYR A 774 -26.49 -27.64 -19.16
N PRO A 775 -26.48 -26.91 -20.29
CA PRO A 775 -27.69 -26.33 -20.87
C PRO A 775 -28.66 -27.36 -21.47
N ASP A 776 -28.16 -28.54 -21.85
CA ASP A 776 -28.96 -29.65 -22.40
C ASP A 776 -29.52 -30.60 -21.33
N ALA A 777 -29.30 -30.31 -20.03
CA ALA A 777 -29.72 -31.18 -18.93
C ALA A 777 -31.26 -31.14 -18.68
N PRO A 778 -31.88 -32.23 -18.20
CA PRO A 778 -33.31 -32.26 -17.90
C PRO A 778 -33.68 -31.23 -16.83
N ASN A 779 -34.53 -30.26 -17.16
CA ASN A 779 -34.94 -29.17 -16.27
C ASN A 779 -36.01 -29.57 -15.23
N CYS A 780 -36.00 -30.84 -14.81
CA CYS A 780 -36.82 -31.43 -13.75
C CYS A 780 -36.04 -32.56 -13.05
N CYS A 781 -36.44 -32.92 -11.83
CA CYS A 781 -35.86 -34.04 -11.06
C CYS A 781 -36.85 -35.20 -10.88
N GLU A 782 -36.35 -36.41 -10.65
CA GLU A 782 -37.19 -37.57 -10.36
C GLU A 782 -38.02 -37.38 -9.07
N PRO A 783 -39.20 -38.03 -8.93
CA PRO A 783 -40.09 -37.83 -7.79
C PRO A 783 -39.43 -38.18 -6.45
N GLY A 784 -39.49 -37.25 -5.49
CA GLY A 784 -38.76 -37.31 -4.21
C GLY A 784 -37.53 -36.40 -4.17
N LEU A 785 -37.13 -35.82 -5.30
CA LEU A 785 -35.98 -34.92 -5.42
C LEU A 785 -36.40 -33.49 -5.79
N PHE A 786 -35.52 -32.53 -5.57
CA PHE A 786 -35.67 -31.14 -6.04
C PHE A 786 -34.36 -30.60 -6.64
N CYS A 787 -34.49 -29.70 -7.61
CA CYS A 787 -33.35 -29.07 -8.27
C CYS A 787 -32.80 -27.94 -7.38
N TRP A 788 -31.67 -28.17 -6.71
CA TRP A 788 -31.04 -27.21 -5.81
C TRP A 788 -30.16 -26.23 -6.60
N LYS A 789 -30.61 -24.98 -6.66
CA LYS A 789 -29.96 -23.87 -7.39
C LYS A 789 -29.16 -22.96 -6.45
N TYR A 790 -28.26 -23.55 -5.66
CA TYR A 790 -27.35 -22.77 -4.82
C TYR A 790 -26.10 -22.30 -5.57
N PHE A 791 -25.84 -22.89 -6.74
CA PHE A 791 -24.89 -22.43 -7.74
C PHE A 791 -25.69 -21.99 -8.99
N THR A 792 -25.04 -21.21 -9.85
CA THR A 792 -25.56 -20.40 -10.97
C THR A 792 -25.16 -21.16 -12.25
N HIS A 793 -23.88 -21.53 -12.38
CA HIS A 793 -23.36 -22.24 -13.54
C HIS A 793 -23.75 -23.73 -13.55
N TYR A 794 -24.09 -24.30 -12.38
CA TYR A 794 -24.49 -25.69 -12.18
C TYR A 794 -25.70 -25.85 -11.24
N HIS A 795 -26.68 -26.69 -11.59
CA HIS A 795 -27.82 -27.07 -10.74
C HIS A 795 -27.93 -28.60 -10.63
N GLN A 796 -28.27 -29.12 -9.44
CA GLN A 796 -28.25 -30.57 -9.16
C GLN A 796 -29.53 -31.05 -8.46
N CYS A 797 -29.99 -32.27 -8.77
CA CYS A 797 -31.12 -32.91 -8.09
C CYS A 797 -30.71 -33.52 -6.75
N LEU A 798 -31.21 -32.97 -5.64
CA LEU A 798 -30.98 -33.47 -4.29
C LEU A 798 -32.29 -33.95 -3.66
N ASP A 799 -32.23 -34.75 -2.60
CA ASP A 799 -33.43 -35.26 -1.92
C ASP A 799 -34.27 -34.10 -1.33
N ILE A 800 -35.59 -34.19 -1.46
CA ILE A 800 -36.50 -33.11 -1.04
C ILE A 800 -36.51 -32.90 0.47
N ASP A 801 -36.15 -33.90 1.27
CA ASP A 801 -35.99 -33.75 2.73
C ASP A 801 -34.73 -32.93 3.09
N MET A 802 -33.73 -32.84 2.20
CA MET A 802 -32.57 -31.96 2.37
C MET A 802 -32.86 -30.49 2.09
N LYS A 803 -34.03 -30.17 1.50
CA LYS A 803 -34.39 -28.81 1.07
C LYS A 803 -34.42 -27.77 2.21
N ASN A 804 -34.58 -28.23 3.44
CA ASN A 804 -34.63 -27.39 4.65
C ASN A 804 -33.37 -27.49 5.53
N THR A 805 -32.39 -28.32 5.18
CA THR A 805 -31.13 -28.51 5.93
C THR A 805 -29.90 -27.94 5.23
N LEU A 806 -30.03 -27.56 3.95
CA LEU A 806 -28.98 -26.92 3.15
C LEU A 806 -28.90 -25.40 3.42
N PRO A 807 -27.86 -24.88 4.13
CA PRO A 807 -27.88 -23.52 4.68
C PRO A 807 -27.38 -22.41 3.75
N SER A 808 -27.33 -21.20 4.30
CA SER A 808 -26.56 -20.06 3.80
C SER A 808 -25.74 -19.36 4.93
N GLY A 809 -25.20 -20.12 5.92
CA GLY A 809 -24.34 -19.68 7.08
C GLY A 809 -23.77 -20.88 7.89
N VAL A 810 -22.71 -20.88 8.77
CA VAL A 810 -21.89 -19.88 9.54
C VAL A 810 -22.37 -19.63 11.00
N ASN A 811 -21.59 -19.63 12.12
CA ASN A 811 -20.25 -20.13 12.57
C ASN A 811 -20.06 -19.93 14.14
N VAL A 812 -18.86 -20.20 14.71
CA VAL A 812 -18.26 -19.65 16.00
C VAL A 812 -18.36 -20.47 17.36
N LYS A 813 -17.26 -20.55 18.18
CA LYS A 813 -16.88 -21.09 19.58
C LYS A 813 -16.83 -22.64 19.97
N LYS A 814 -15.93 -23.11 20.92
CA LYS A 814 -15.68 -24.52 21.51
C LYS A 814 -15.77 -24.56 23.11
N PRO A 815 -15.06 -25.37 24.03
CA PRO A 815 -13.69 -26.08 24.09
C PRO A 815 -13.51 -27.53 24.75
N ASN A 816 -12.45 -28.37 24.44
CA ASN A 816 -11.88 -29.50 25.29
C ASN A 816 -10.62 -30.36 24.81
N GLU A 817 -9.45 -30.46 25.50
CA GLU A 817 -8.19 -31.09 24.93
C GLU A 817 -7.93 -32.61 25.05
N GLU A 818 -8.55 -33.37 25.97
CA GLU A 818 -8.35 -34.86 26.02
C GLU A 818 -9.33 -35.65 25.12
N GLY A 819 -10.20 -34.96 24.37
CA GLY A 819 -11.13 -35.59 23.44
C GLY A 819 -10.51 -36.00 22.09
N VAL A 820 -11.29 -36.79 21.34
CA VAL A 820 -11.19 -36.83 19.87
C VAL A 820 -12.42 -36.11 19.34
N ALA A 821 -12.25 -35.09 18.52
CA ALA A 821 -13.36 -34.37 17.90
C ALA A 821 -14.00 -35.27 16.82
N ASP A 822 -15.32 -35.40 16.88
CA ASP A 822 -16.08 -36.18 15.91
C ASP A 822 -15.98 -35.58 14.48
N ALA A 823 -16.39 -36.35 13.48
CA ALA A 823 -16.40 -35.88 12.09
C ALA A 823 -17.22 -34.58 11.97
N TYR A 824 -16.58 -33.52 11.44
CA TYR A 824 -17.12 -32.16 11.35
C TYR A 824 -17.32 -31.41 12.69
N GLU A 825 -16.75 -31.87 13.80
CA GLU A 825 -16.67 -31.10 15.04
C GLU A 825 -15.40 -30.22 15.15
N ALA A 826 -15.36 -29.41 16.22
CA ALA A 826 -14.46 -28.28 16.38
C ALA A 826 -13.11 -28.66 17.04
N CYS A 827 -12.06 -28.74 16.22
CA CYS A 827 -10.71 -29.15 16.62
C CYS A 827 -9.70 -28.01 16.76
N GLY A 828 -10.04 -26.75 16.44
CA GLY A 828 -9.13 -25.62 16.59
C GLY A 828 -9.79 -24.24 16.54
N GLY A 829 -9.01 -23.18 16.77
CA GLY A 829 -9.48 -21.78 16.76
C GLY A 829 -8.93 -20.88 17.87
N LEU A 830 -9.49 -19.66 17.99
CA LEU A 830 -9.21 -18.65 19.02
C LEU A 830 -10.48 -18.28 19.81
N ASP A 831 -11.56 -18.01 19.07
CA ASP A 831 -12.94 -18.00 19.61
C ASP A 831 -13.30 -19.33 20.29
N PHE A 832 -12.52 -20.36 20.00
CA PHE A 832 -12.67 -21.74 20.36
C PHE A 832 -11.33 -22.12 21.05
N PRO A 833 -11.17 -22.03 22.39
CA PRO A 833 -9.85 -22.16 23.03
C PRO A 833 -9.36 -23.62 23.12
N ASP A 834 -9.41 -24.25 24.29
CA ASP A 834 -8.96 -25.63 24.55
C ASP A 834 -9.62 -26.58 23.55
N ALA A 835 -8.90 -27.54 22.98
CA ALA A 835 -9.30 -28.12 21.70
C ALA A 835 -9.10 -29.63 21.66
N PRO A 836 -10.07 -30.44 21.21
CA PRO A 836 -9.74 -31.80 20.82
C PRO A 836 -8.98 -31.68 19.49
N ILE A 837 -7.66 -31.43 19.58
CA ILE A 837 -6.79 -31.10 18.43
C ILE A 837 -6.77 -32.25 17.40
N ARG A 838 -7.18 -33.46 17.81
CA ARG A 838 -7.26 -34.66 16.97
C ARG A 838 -8.69 -35.01 16.62
N CYS A 839 -8.89 -35.38 15.37
CA CYS A 839 -10.15 -35.82 14.77
C CYS A 839 -10.27 -37.34 14.76
N ILE A 840 -11.47 -37.88 14.51
CA ILE A 840 -11.66 -39.33 14.32
C ILE A 840 -10.87 -39.86 13.11
N SER A 841 -10.58 -41.16 13.10
CA SER A 841 -9.78 -41.80 12.05
C SER A 841 -10.38 -41.58 10.66
N GLY A 842 -9.53 -41.20 9.69
CA GLY A 842 -9.93 -40.78 8.34
C GLY A 842 -10.14 -39.27 8.17
N TYR A 843 -10.15 -38.49 9.26
CA TYR A 843 -10.40 -37.05 9.27
C TYR A 843 -9.18 -36.28 9.81
N GLY A 844 -8.97 -35.06 9.31
CA GLY A 844 -7.91 -34.12 9.73
C GLY A 844 -8.48 -32.74 10.08
N CYS A 845 -7.77 -31.99 10.91
CA CYS A 845 -8.23 -30.68 11.40
C CYS A 845 -7.91 -29.56 10.39
N LEU A 846 -8.89 -29.13 9.60
CA LEU A 846 -8.73 -28.07 8.59
C LEU A 846 -8.98 -26.68 9.19
N ARG A 847 -8.01 -25.77 9.03
CA ARG A 847 -8.06 -24.39 9.53
C ARG A 847 -8.89 -23.49 8.61
N LYS A 848 -10.21 -23.44 8.83
CA LYS A 848 -11.15 -22.61 8.05
C LYS A 848 -10.91 -21.10 8.22
N ASN A 849 -10.51 -20.62 9.39
CA ASN A 849 -10.05 -19.24 9.63
C ASN A 849 -9.25 -19.16 10.97
N PRO A 850 -8.66 -18.01 11.37
CA PRO A 850 -7.91 -17.90 12.62
C PRO A 850 -8.74 -18.22 13.87
N ASN A 851 -10.04 -17.94 13.81
CA ASN A 851 -10.96 -18.14 14.91
C ASN A 851 -11.52 -19.57 14.96
N TYR A 852 -11.70 -20.31 13.86
CA TYR A 852 -12.30 -21.66 13.81
C TYR A 852 -11.53 -22.68 12.94
N HIS A 853 -11.23 -23.86 13.48
CA HIS A 853 -10.76 -25.04 12.73
C HIS A 853 -11.67 -26.27 13.03
N GLN A 854 -11.89 -27.11 12.02
CA GLN A 854 -12.92 -28.18 12.04
C GLN A 854 -12.40 -29.50 11.42
N CYS A 855 -12.88 -30.64 11.91
CA CYS A 855 -12.49 -31.97 11.41
C CYS A 855 -13.16 -32.31 10.05
N VAL A 856 -12.38 -32.56 9.01
CA VAL A 856 -12.88 -32.91 7.65
C VAL A 856 -12.17 -34.16 7.13
N PRO A 857 -12.72 -34.91 6.14
CA PRO A 857 -12.02 -36.04 5.54
C PRO A 857 -10.67 -35.59 4.99
N LEU A 858 -9.64 -36.44 5.09
CA LEU A 858 -8.28 -36.08 4.64
C LEU A 858 -8.19 -35.77 3.13
N GLU A 859 -9.17 -36.23 2.35
CA GLU A 859 -9.36 -35.93 0.92
C GLU A 859 -9.70 -34.45 0.64
N ALA A 860 -10.18 -33.70 1.64
CA ALA A 860 -10.67 -32.32 1.48
C ALA A 860 -9.58 -31.23 1.64
N PHE A 861 -8.32 -31.57 1.40
CA PHE A 861 -7.18 -30.64 1.43
C PHE A 861 -6.75 -30.13 0.05
N ASP A 862 -7.19 -30.78 -1.03
CA ASP A 862 -6.96 -30.34 -2.42
C ASP A 862 -8.15 -29.50 -2.95
N SER A 863 -7.85 -28.59 -3.87
CA SER A 863 -8.76 -27.67 -4.59
C SER A 863 -9.45 -26.54 -3.79
N GLN A 864 -8.94 -25.32 -3.97
CA GLN A 864 -9.76 -24.11 -4.06
C GLN A 864 -9.80 -23.68 -5.53
N ASP A 865 -10.97 -23.62 -6.18
CA ASP A 865 -11.18 -22.77 -7.36
C ASP A 865 -12.67 -22.63 -7.77
N SER A 866 -13.05 -21.45 -8.27
CA SER A 866 -14.31 -21.11 -9.00
C SER A 866 -15.69 -21.17 -8.27
N GLU A 867 -16.74 -20.55 -8.88
CA GLU A 867 -17.92 -20.00 -8.16
C GLU A 867 -19.33 -20.30 -8.75
N GLN A 868 -20.33 -20.41 -7.86
CA GLN A 868 -21.76 -19.97 -7.92
C GLN A 868 -22.47 -19.97 -9.31
N PRO A 869 -23.46 -19.14 -9.72
CA PRO A 869 -25.11 -18.24 -8.91
C PRO A 869 -26.39 -18.89 -8.28
N LYS A 870 -27.57 -18.34 -8.63
CA LYS A 870 -28.98 -18.43 -8.08
C LYS A 870 -29.98 -17.89 -9.17
N PRO A 871 -31.33 -17.63 -9.03
CA PRO A 871 -32.30 -17.52 -7.90
C PRO A 871 -33.61 -18.38 -8.14
N THR A 872 -34.91 -18.07 -7.87
CA THR A 872 -35.83 -16.90 -7.57
C THR A 872 -37.19 -17.47 -7.03
N GLU A 873 -38.36 -16.85 -6.66
CA GLU A 873 -39.06 -15.52 -6.49
C GLU A 873 -40.40 -15.81 -5.66
N THR A 874 -41.46 -15.06 -5.28
CA THR A 874 -42.08 -13.67 -5.19
C THR A 874 -43.27 -13.77 -4.15
N ILE A 875 -44.09 -12.82 -3.64
CA ILE A 875 -44.25 -11.34 -3.67
C ILE A 875 -44.20 -10.75 -2.22
N THR A 876 -45.20 -10.25 -1.43
CA THR A 876 -46.68 -9.99 -1.52
C THR A 876 -47.14 -8.98 -0.41
N THR A 877 -48.35 -8.37 -0.47
CA THR A 877 -48.90 -7.36 0.49
C THR A 877 -49.87 -7.94 1.56
N THR A 878 -50.14 -7.31 2.73
CA THR A 878 -51.04 -6.13 2.97
C THR A 878 -50.96 -5.62 4.44
N THR A 879 -51.48 -4.41 4.74
CA THR A 879 -51.34 -3.61 5.99
C THR A 879 -52.48 -3.71 7.02
N VAL A 880 -52.24 -3.31 8.30
CA VAL A 880 -53.09 -2.41 9.15
C VAL A 880 -52.37 -2.03 10.48
N ASN A 881 -52.73 -0.90 11.10
CA ASN A 881 -52.17 -0.38 12.37
C ASN A 881 -52.97 -0.82 13.62
N GLU A 882 -52.33 -0.89 14.78
CA GLU A 882 -52.78 -0.26 16.04
C GLU A 882 -51.68 -0.31 17.12
N GLY A 883 -51.82 0.44 18.22
CA GLY A 883 -50.88 0.43 19.35
C GLY A 883 -51.48 1.07 20.61
N PRO A 884 -50.97 0.76 21.82
CA PRO A 884 -51.33 1.52 23.03
C PRO A 884 -50.15 1.97 23.92
N THR A 885 -50.25 3.22 24.35
CA THR A 885 -49.84 3.92 25.60
C THR A 885 -48.90 3.31 26.67
N GLU A 886 -48.21 4.24 27.34
CA GLU A 886 -47.25 4.11 28.45
C GLU A 886 -47.76 3.44 29.75
N THR A 887 -46.83 2.98 30.59
CA THR A 887 -46.94 3.01 32.06
C THR A 887 -45.53 2.98 32.70
N SER A 888 -45.39 3.37 33.97
CA SER A 888 -44.12 3.88 34.53
C SER A 888 -43.33 2.94 35.46
N SER A 889 -42.01 3.19 35.47
CA SER A 889 -41.08 3.10 36.61
C SER A 889 -40.82 1.74 37.31
N ASN A 890 -39.59 1.25 37.17
CA ASN A 890 -38.81 0.63 38.25
C ASN A 890 -37.30 0.79 37.95
N GLU A 891 -36.48 1.12 38.96
CA GLU A 891 -35.02 1.25 38.81
C GLU A 891 -34.32 -0.11 38.97
N SER A 892 -34.11 -0.83 37.85
CA SER A 892 -33.16 -1.94 37.71
C SER A 892 -33.15 -2.40 36.24
N SER A 893 -32.03 -2.41 35.50
CA SER A 893 -30.66 -1.98 35.80
C SER A 893 -29.97 -1.58 34.50
N CYS A 894 -29.12 -0.55 34.47
CA CYS A 894 -28.21 -0.35 33.34
C CYS A 894 -27.27 -1.55 33.20
N ALA A 895 -26.86 -1.88 31.97
CA ALA A 895 -25.98 -3.00 31.68
C ALA A 895 -24.58 -2.79 32.30
N LYS A 896 -24.00 -3.84 32.86
CA LYS A 896 -22.65 -3.80 33.45
C LYS A 896 -21.58 -3.84 32.37
N LEU A 897 -20.32 -3.65 32.76
CA LEU A 897 -19.16 -3.83 31.90
C LEU A 897 -19.23 -5.15 31.12
N TYR A 898 -19.10 -5.04 29.81
CA TYR A 898 -19.17 -6.12 28.81
C TYR A 898 -20.53 -6.85 28.70
N GLU A 899 -21.59 -6.39 29.39
CA GLU A 899 -22.97 -6.77 29.10
C GLU A 899 -23.53 -5.95 27.92
N SER A 900 -24.52 -6.51 27.20
CA SER A 900 -25.16 -5.82 26.08
C SER A 900 -26.05 -4.66 26.54
N CYS A 901 -25.95 -3.53 25.83
CA CYS A 901 -26.72 -2.31 26.03
C CYS A 901 -27.61 -1.92 24.83
N GLY A 902 -27.87 -2.89 23.94
CA GLY A 902 -28.75 -2.76 22.78
C GLY A 902 -28.23 -3.55 21.57
N GLY A 903 -28.72 -3.19 20.38
CA GLY A 903 -28.46 -3.88 19.12
C GLY A 903 -29.62 -4.80 18.72
N THR A 904 -29.71 -5.18 17.44
CA THR A 904 -30.83 -5.97 16.90
C THR A 904 -30.99 -7.34 17.55
N ASP A 905 -29.90 -7.93 18.02
CA ASP A 905 -29.86 -9.30 18.53
C ASP A 905 -30.18 -9.33 20.04
N HIS A 906 -30.13 -8.15 20.69
CA HIS A 906 -30.47 -7.94 22.10
C HIS A 906 -31.51 -6.82 22.28
N PRO A 907 -32.72 -6.93 21.68
CA PRO A 907 -33.72 -5.85 21.66
C PRO A 907 -34.31 -5.52 23.05
N ASN A 908 -34.14 -6.43 24.02
CA ASN A 908 -34.58 -6.26 25.41
C ASN A 908 -33.45 -5.80 26.36
N ALA A 909 -32.27 -5.44 25.83
CA ALA A 909 -31.15 -4.99 26.65
C ALA A 909 -31.35 -3.57 27.22
N PRO A 910 -30.80 -3.25 28.39
CA PRO A 910 -30.86 -1.89 28.95
C PRO A 910 -30.17 -0.88 28.04
N ASN A 911 -30.86 0.19 27.66
CA ASN A 911 -30.33 1.24 26.78
C ASN A 911 -29.35 2.23 27.49
N CYS A 912 -28.72 1.78 28.57
CA CYS A 912 -27.75 2.52 29.37
C CYS A 912 -26.70 1.58 29.98
N CYS A 913 -25.52 2.11 30.29
CA CYS A 913 -24.44 1.40 30.96
C CYS A 913 -24.26 1.86 32.42
N GLU A 914 -23.61 1.05 33.24
CA GLU A 914 -23.30 1.39 34.63
C GLU A 914 -22.37 2.62 34.76
N LYS A 915 -22.35 3.23 35.96
CA LYS A 915 -21.71 4.54 36.15
C LYS A 915 -20.19 4.45 36.10
N GLY A 916 -19.63 4.73 34.92
CA GLY A 916 -18.20 4.64 34.62
C GLY A 916 -17.90 3.98 33.28
N SER A 917 -18.93 3.48 32.58
CA SER A 917 -18.84 2.91 31.24
C SER A 917 -19.78 3.62 30.25
N TYR A 918 -19.57 3.38 28.96
CA TYR A 918 -20.38 3.87 27.85
C TYR A 918 -20.82 2.72 26.94
N CYS A 919 -21.94 2.91 26.25
CA CYS A 919 -22.48 1.91 25.33
C CYS A 919 -21.78 2.03 23.97
N TRP A 920 -20.85 1.13 23.68
CA TRP A 920 -20.11 1.10 22.42
C TRP A 920 -20.94 0.38 21.35
N LYS A 921 -21.13 1.04 20.20
CA LYS A 921 -22.03 0.61 19.12
C LYS A 921 -21.27 0.16 17.86
N GLY A 922 -20.06 -0.37 18.01
CA GLY A 922 -19.19 -0.74 16.89
C GLY A 922 -19.70 -1.86 15.99
N PHE A 923 -20.72 -2.61 16.44
CA PHE A 923 -21.46 -3.57 15.63
C PHE A 923 -22.96 -3.25 15.70
N PRO A 924 -23.70 -3.15 14.57
CA PRO A 924 -25.14 -2.81 14.57
C PRO A 924 -26.01 -3.80 15.38
N ASN A 925 -25.56 -5.05 15.43
CA ASN A 925 -26.33 -6.17 15.98
C ASN A 925 -26.25 -6.30 17.51
N ASN A 926 -25.15 -5.88 18.12
CA ASN A 926 -24.91 -6.01 19.56
C ASN A 926 -24.07 -4.83 20.06
N TYR A 927 -24.70 -3.93 20.83
CA TYR A 927 -24.02 -2.84 21.51
C TYR A 927 -23.60 -3.31 22.90
N VAL A 928 -22.40 -2.97 23.35
CA VAL A 928 -21.81 -3.52 24.59
C VAL A 928 -21.20 -2.41 25.44
N CYS A 929 -21.31 -2.52 26.77
CA CYS A 929 -20.74 -1.53 27.68
C CYS A 929 -19.22 -1.66 27.85
N PHE A 930 -18.47 -0.60 27.55
CA PHE A 930 -17.02 -0.53 27.76
C PHE A 930 -16.66 0.56 28.78
N PRO A 931 -15.58 0.39 29.57
CA PRO A 931 -15.17 1.40 30.54
C PRO A 931 -14.84 2.73 29.85
N ASN A 932 -15.22 3.84 30.47
CA ASN A 932 -14.87 5.17 29.98
C ASN A 932 -13.34 5.32 30.01
N PRO A 933 -12.70 5.76 28.91
CA PRO A 933 -11.26 5.98 28.86
C PRO A 933 -10.88 7.23 29.68
N ASN A 934 -10.77 7.07 31.00
CA ASN A 934 -9.85 7.89 31.78
C ASN A 934 -8.46 7.69 31.16
N GLY A 935 -7.88 8.76 30.62
CA GLY A 935 -6.98 8.69 29.48
C GLY A 935 -5.75 7.78 29.62
N TRP A 936 -5.26 7.35 28.45
CA TRP A 936 -4.19 6.37 28.13
C TRP A 936 -4.75 5.04 27.59
N TRP A 937 -3.90 4.35 26.81
CA TRP A 937 -4.19 3.14 26.00
C TRP A 937 -5.00 3.37 24.71
N GLY A 938 -4.36 3.97 23.70
CA GLY A 938 -4.65 3.63 22.30
C GLY A 938 -3.95 2.34 21.89
N PHE A 939 -4.54 1.57 20.97
CA PHE A 939 -3.90 0.39 20.37
C PHE A 939 -3.03 0.81 19.16
N PRO A 940 -1.73 0.46 19.11
CA PRO A 940 -0.87 0.82 18.00
C PRO A 940 -1.11 -0.08 16.78
N GLY A 941 -1.78 0.47 15.77
CA GLY A 941 -2.02 -0.20 14.48
C GLY A 941 -2.25 0.74 13.28
N PHE A 942 -2.41 2.05 13.51
CA PHE A 942 -2.62 3.06 12.48
C PHE A 942 -1.66 4.24 12.66
N PRO A 943 -0.81 4.58 11.68
CA PRO A 943 0.02 5.78 11.73
C PRO A 943 -0.80 7.02 11.35
N GLY A 944 -1.60 7.55 12.27
CA GLY A 944 -2.48 8.69 11.99
C GLY A 944 -3.44 9.16 13.08
N GLN A 945 -3.27 8.75 14.34
CA GLN A 945 -3.99 9.31 15.50
C GLN A 945 -2.99 9.59 16.64
N LYS A 946 -3.36 10.50 17.56
CA LYS A 946 -2.47 11.05 18.61
C LYS A 946 -2.03 10.03 19.66
#